data_AF-A0A8H6Z6J0-F1
#
_entry.id   AF-A0A8H6Z6J0-F1
#
_cell.length_a   1.000
_cell.length_b   1.000
_cell.length_c   1.000
_cell.angle_alpha   90.00
_cell.angle_beta   90.00
_cell.angle_gamma   90.00
#
_symmetry.space_group_name_H-M   'P 1'
#
loop_
_entity.id
_entity.type
_entity.pdbx_description
1 polymer ?
#
loop_
_entity_poly.entity_id
_entity_poly.type
_entity_poly.pdbx_seq_one_letter_code
_entity_poly.pdbx_strand_id
1 'polypeptide(L)'
;MALWDSTTTTTNPLLRMAMQASLTYVGGDRLLKAGRIKDAKALYMRETRNILGAEWKIPGTDGLKLDAYIGLNPFKLINVMGCCVGMAKCFRSEGNIEMALAWCEEISALHRSCYYGSPNPLHGFVFLDWIDFMPDLPPALIQQLLRPLPRLRHLRIPRQLGGSGFAALTPELEAVLDKERMTKLCEMRHPDPQAAPNRAVTVPELQVHGSWKRLQVKTPGGVTEGRENFSSCVWNGQLYVAGGRQTSLGPWYRDMWALDLSKLEKWRRLPDYPVPMEMSGMFLGWNMLVYRDQAIIFTGRPTVDTFDLRSETWSSFQTTYVATPADIEAGVIGGWPYPGMRCADATMKIVDDKLYVFGGHHRTTSMGSNLFMVLDLTTKKWRRLSGTVRVTRHSDYSCPGPRKSASSWVSQDKKRIYLAFGSFDREAAKSHNELHGADEAYGYGDFWSWHVEKEVWRRERMVGNPPCGRTEAACVYNEKLRKTIVFGGYHPSLTTLILTPGREVIFPYSYFADTFIYDMTPSPPTSADSASEPTLSAPKWKQVLTPGFPTYRCQAHLQCDPATGRTYMFGGWTNCQFIPTRSKLMSRSFGDLWELRLDMDGGHFEEVDFEEEARVAKAGPWQRCFACASAGPWKKCGGSCKGRVFFCGNGCLRDGWSEHKKLHQCRKA
;
A
#
# COMPACT_ATOMS: atom_id res chain seq x y z
N MET A 1 37.90 -8.16 -31.19
CA MET A 1 38.03 -8.05 -32.66
C MET A 1 37.30 -9.25 -33.26
N ALA A 2 36.40 -8.99 -34.22
CA ALA A 2 35.57 -9.94 -34.96
C ALA A 2 34.51 -10.74 -34.16
N LEU A 3 33.32 -10.14 -34.03
CA LEU A 3 31.99 -10.72 -34.28
C LEU A 3 30.93 -9.67 -33.89
N TRP A 4 30.81 -8.65 -34.73
CA TRP A 4 29.67 -7.73 -34.79
C TRP A 4 29.24 -7.75 -36.24
N ASP A 5 28.32 -8.67 -36.55
CA ASP A 5 27.64 -8.71 -37.85
C ASP A 5 26.42 -7.79 -37.76
N SER A 6 26.43 -6.75 -38.58
CA SER A 6 25.62 -5.53 -38.48
C SER A 6 24.44 -5.53 -39.45
N THR A 7 23.70 -6.63 -39.55
CA THR A 7 22.78 -6.86 -40.68
C THR A 7 21.29 -6.87 -40.36
N THR A 8 20.88 -6.29 -39.23
CA THR A 8 19.48 -5.86 -39.01
C THR A 8 19.39 -4.44 -38.43
N THR A 9 20.12 -3.50 -39.03
CA THR A 9 19.81 -2.07 -38.90
C THR A 9 18.51 -1.76 -39.63
N THR A 10 17.52 -1.24 -38.91
CA THR A 10 16.37 -0.55 -39.50
C THR A 10 16.88 0.53 -40.48
N THR A 11 16.63 0.32 -41.77
CA THR A 11 17.19 1.07 -42.91
C THR A 11 16.54 2.43 -43.15
N ASN A 12 15.97 3.07 -42.13
CA ASN A 12 15.39 4.41 -42.28
C ASN A 12 16.31 5.49 -41.64
N PRO A 13 17.36 5.95 -42.34
CA PRO A 13 18.22 7.04 -41.87
C PRO A 13 17.46 8.36 -41.69
N LEU A 14 16.32 8.57 -42.38
CA LEU A 14 15.44 9.71 -42.15
C LEU A 14 14.74 9.62 -40.79
N LEU A 15 14.30 8.43 -40.37
CA LEU A 15 13.74 8.21 -39.04
C LEU A 15 14.81 8.50 -37.96
N ARG A 16 16.03 8.01 -38.17
CA ARG A 16 17.15 8.24 -37.24
C ARG A 16 17.55 9.71 -37.17
N MET A 17 17.62 10.41 -38.32
CA MET A 17 17.89 11.85 -38.38
C MET A 17 16.74 12.68 -37.79
N ALA A 18 15.47 12.34 -38.07
CA ALA A 18 14.31 13.00 -37.48
C ALA A 18 14.24 12.80 -35.96
N MET A 19 14.70 11.65 -35.46
CA MET A 19 14.78 11.36 -34.03
C MET A 19 15.95 12.09 -33.35
N GLN A 20 17.12 12.14 -33.98
CA GLN A 20 18.27 12.86 -33.42
C GLN A 20 18.11 14.39 -33.49
N ALA A 21 17.39 14.89 -34.49
CA ALA A 21 17.08 16.30 -34.65
C ALA A 21 15.94 16.79 -33.72
N SER A 22 15.10 15.90 -33.16
CA SER A 22 13.90 16.32 -32.40
C SER A 22 13.99 16.13 -30.88
N LEU A 23 15.02 15.46 -30.34
CA LEU A 23 15.14 15.26 -28.88
C LEU A 23 15.77 16.47 -28.18
N THR A 24 14.96 17.50 -27.91
CA THR A 24 15.43 18.78 -27.36
C THR A 24 16.00 18.69 -25.95
N TYR A 25 15.59 17.70 -25.15
CA TYR A 25 16.10 17.48 -23.78
C TYR A 25 17.60 17.14 -23.72
N VAL A 26 18.20 16.65 -24.82
CA VAL A 26 19.62 16.27 -24.87
C VAL A 26 20.54 17.47 -24.61
N GLY A 27 20.11 18.69 -24.98
CA GLY A 27 20.83 19.91 -24.63
C GLY A 27 20.95 20.10 -23.11
N GLY A 28 19.86 19.84 -22.38
CA GLY A 28 19.84 19.92 -20.92
C GLY A 28 20.75 18.88 -20.27
N ASP A 29 20.77 17.66 -20.82
CA ASP A 29 21.65 16.58 -20.33
C ASP A 29 23.13 16.94 -20.48
N ARG A 30 23.52 17.64 -21.55
CA ARG A 30 24.88 18.14 -21.75
C ARG A 30 25.24 19.20 -20.71
N LEU A 31 24.32 20.15 -20.45
CA LEU A 31 24.52 21.19 -19.44
C LEU A 31 24.64 20.59 -18.02
N LEU A 32 23.78 19.63 -17.69
CA LEU A 32 23.82 18.94 -16.40
C LEU A 32 25.14 18.18 -16.22
N LYS A 33 25.61 17.45 -17.24
CA LYS A 33 26.91 16.77 -17.22
C LYS A 33 28.09 17.74 -17.07
N ALA A 34 27.96 18.96 -17.58
CA ALA A 34 28.94 20.02 -17.40
C ALA A 34 28.83 20.76 -16.06
N GLY A 35 27.97 20.31 -15.13
CA GLY A 35 27.75 20.95 -13.83
C GLY A 35 26.91 22.25 -13.88
N ARG A 36 26.37 22.61 -15.05
CA ARG A 36 25.57 23.83 -15.27
C ARG A 36 24.10 23.59 -14.92
N ILE A 37 23.82 23.30 -13.64
CA ILE A 37 22.51 22.83 -13.17
C ILE A 37 21.39 23.86 -13.44
N LYS A 38 21.62 25.14 -13.14
CA LYS A 38 20.62 26.21 -13.37
C LYS A 38 20.22 26.33 -14.84
N ASP A 39 21.20 26.32 -15.74
CA ASP A 39 20.98 26.40 -17.19
C ASP A 39 20.27 25.15 -17.71
N ALA A 40 20.61 23.97 -17.17
CA ALA A 40 19.94 22.72 -17.48
C ALA A 40 18.44 22.79 -17.09
N LYS A 41 18.12 23.21 -15.86
CA LYS A 41 16.73 23.39 -15.39
C LYS A 41 15.96 24.36 -16.29
N ALA A 42 16.56 25.52 -16.61
CA ALA A 42 15.94 26.52 -17.48
C ALA A 42 15.63 25.95 -18.87
N LEU A 43 16.57 25.19 -19.44
CA LEU A 43 16.40 24.54 -20.73
C LEU A 43 15.30 23.49 -20.69
N TYR A 44 15.33 22.54 -19.74
CA TYR A 44 14.29 21.52 -19.61
C TYR A 44 12.90 22.15 -19.43
N MET A 45 12.76 23.20 -18.62
CA MET A 45 11.50 23.92 -18.42
C MET A 45 11.02 24.63 -19.68
N ARG A 46 11.92 25.29 -20.42
CA ARG A 46 11.60 25.95 -21.69
C ARG A 46 11.09 24.95 -22.71
N GLU A 47 11.80 23.84 -22.90
CA GLU A 47 11.39 22.81 -23.86
C GLU A 47 10.06 22.15 -23.45
N THR A 48 9.86 21.92 -22.16
CA THR A 48 8.58 21.42 -21.64
C THR A 48 7.43 22.37 -21.94
N ARG A 49 7.60 23.68 -21.68
CA ARG A 49 6.58 24.70 -21.95
C ARG A 49 6.31 24.90 -23.44
N ASN A 50 7.33 24.79 -24.29
CA ASN A 50 7.15 24.83 -25.74
C ASN A 50 6.24 23.69 -26.25
N ILE A 51 6.22 22.56 -25.54
CA ILE A 51 5.39 21.40 -25.90
C ILE A 51 4.00 21.47 -25.26
N LEU A 52 3.92 21.83 -23.97
CA LEU A 52 2.69 21.77 -23.18
C LEU A 52 1.88 23.08 -23.18
N GLY A 53 2.48 24.21 -23.56
CA GLY A 53 1.93 25.55 -23.33
C GLY A 53 2.59 26.24 -22.12
N ALA A 54 2.65 27.57 -22.15
CA ALA A 54 3.32 28.36 -21.11
C ALA A 54 2.50 28.44 -19.82
N GLU A 55 1.19 28.31 -19.93
CA GLU A 55 0.19 28.31 -18.87
C GLU A 55 0.17 27.00 -18.05
N TRP A 56 0.77 25.93 -18.56
CA TRP A 56 0.73 24.63 -17.91
C TRP A 56 1.62 24.56 -16.67
N LYS A 57 1.03 24.19 -15.53
CA LYS A 57 1.76 23.98 -14.27
C LYS A 57 2.36 22.58 -14.23
N ILE A 58 3.69 22.50 -14.11
CA ILE A 58 4.43 21.25 -14.00
C ILE A 58 5.52 21.36 -12.90
N PRO A 59 5.63 20.40 -11.97
CA PRO A 59 4.76 19.23 -11.79
C PRO A 59 3.30 19.63 -11.49
N GLY A 60 2.35 18.91 -12.09
CA GLY A 60 0.92 19.19 -11.92
C GLY A 60 0.45 18.88 -10.50
N THR A 61 -0.57 19.60 -10.02
CA THR A 61 -1.21 19.33 -8.73
C THR A 61 -2.56 18.63 -8.86
N ASP A 62 -3.05 18.51 -10.09
CA ASP A 62 -4.34 17.90 -10.41
C ASP A 62 -4.26 16.36 -10.43
N GLY A 63 -5.37 15.72 -10.79
CA GLY A 63 -5.43 14.27 -10.92
C GLY A 63 -4.48 13.72 -11.99
N LEU A 64 -4.33 12.39 -12.02
CA LEU A 64 -3.38 11.71 -12.90
C LEU A 64 -3.80 11.69 -14.38
N LYS A 65 -5.09 11.89 -14.68
CA LYS A 65 -5.65 11.92 -16.03
C LYS A 65 -5.75 13.37 -16.48
N LEU A 66 -4.84 13.80 -17.34
CA LEU A 66 -4.76 15.18 -17.83
C LEU A 66 -4.92 15.19 -19.35
N ASP A 67 -5.90 15.93 -19.86
CA ASP A 67 -6.21 15.99 -21.29
C ASP A 67 -5.03 16.52 -22.11
N ALA A 68 -4.27 17.45 -21.52
CA ALA A 68 -3.03 17.98 -22.11
C ALA A 68 -1.99 16.89 -22.41
N TYR A 69 -1.97 15.79 -21.65
CA TYR A 69 -1.05 14.67 -21.87
C TYR A 69 -1.62 13.63 -22.83
N ILE A 70 -2.93 13.40 -22.76
CA ILE A 70 -3.65 12.44 -23.62
C ILE A 70 -3.51 12.83 -25.10
N GLY A 71 -3.53 14.13 -25.41
CA GLY A 71 -3.39 14.64 -26.77
C GLY A 71 -1.96 14.68 -27.33
N LEU A 72 -0.93 14.34 -26.56
CA LEU A 72 0.46 14.40 -27.04
C LEU A 72 0.77 13.23 -27.98
N ASN A 73 1.38 13.54 -29.13
CA ASN A 73 1.98 12.49 -29.94
C ASN A 73 3.19 11.85 -29.20
N PRO A 74 3.58 10.61 -29.56
CA PRO A 74 4.63 9.89 -28.84
C PRO A 74 5.97 10.64 -28.76
N PHE A 75 6.38 11.38 -29.79
CA PHE A 75 7.65 12.12 -29.79
C PHE A 75 7.64 13.29 -28.79
N LYS A 76 6.56 14.08 -28.79
CA LYS A 76 6.37 15.18 -27.82
C LYS A 76 6.35 14.65 -26.39
N LEU A 77 5.65 13.54 -26.16
CA LEU A 77 5.62 12.89 -24.86
C LEU A 77 7.02 12.46 -24.40
N ILE A 78 7.78 11.75 -25.24
CA ILE A 78 9.14 11.29 -24.92
C ILE A 78 10.04 12.48 -24.56
N ASN A 79 9.91 13.60 -25.29
CA ASN A 79 10.64 14.82 -24.98
C ASN A 79 10.29 15.41 -23.61
N VAL A 80 9.00 15.51 -23.29
CA VAL A 80 8.56 15.99 -21.98
C VAL A 80 9.04 15.04 -20.88
N MET A 81 8.89 13.73 -21.06
CA MET A 81 9.40 12.74 -20.10
C MET A 81 10.92 12.86 -19.89
N GLY A 82 11.69 13.07 -20.97
CA GLY A 82 13.13 13.31 -20.92
C GLY A 82 13.48 14.59 -20.14
N CYS A 83 12.73 15.67 -20.37
CA CYS A 83 12.87 16.90 -19.59
C CYS A 83 12.55 16.69 -18.11
N CYS A 84 11.48 15.97 -17.78
CA CYS A 84 11.12 15.64 -16.40
C CYS A 84 12.20 14.81 -15.68
N VAL A 85 12.81 13.83 -16.38
CA VAL A 85 13.97 13.08 -15.86
C VAL A 85 15.14 14.02 -15.59
N GLY A 86 15.43 14.93 -16.52
CA GLY A 86 16.47 15.94 -16.39
C GLY A 86 16.26 16.83 -15.16
N MET A 87 15.04 17.34 -14.98
CA MET A 87 14.63 18.13 -13.82
C MET A 87 14.80 17.35 -12.51
N ALA A 88 14.35 16.10 -12.47
CA ALA A 88 14.51 15.24 -11.29
C ALA A 88 15.99 15.05 -10.90
N LYS A 89 16.88 14.86 -11.88
CA LYS A 89 18.32 14.75 -11.64
C LYS A 89 18.91 16.06 -11.11
N CYS A 90 18.50 17.20 -11.66
CA CYS A 90 18.95 18.52 -11.19
C CYS A 90 18.57 18.75 -9.72
N PHE A 91 17.30 18.54 -9.36
CA PHE A 91 16.85 18.68 -7.97
C PHE A 91 17.55 17.70 -7.02
N ARG A 92 17.80 16.46 -7.48
CA ARG A 92 18.58 15.49 -6.69
C ARG A 92 20.02 15.97 -6.46
N SER A 93 20.69 16.55 -7.45
CA SER A 93 22.05 17.10 -7.28
C SER A 93 22.08 18.32 -6.35
N GLU A 94 20.96 19.04 -6.22
CA GLU A 94 20.78 20.15 -5.28
C GLU A 94 20.38 19.66 -3.86
N GLY A 95 20.21 18.35 -3.64
CA GLY A 95 19.73 17.78 -2.38
C GLY A 95 18.22 17.92 -2.15
N ASN A 96 17.47 18.52 -3.08
CA ASN A 96 16.01 18.65 -2.99
C ASN A 96 15.31 17.35 -3.44
N ILE A 97 15.30 16.37 -2.54
CA ILE A 97 14.75 15.04 -2.81
C ILE A 97 13.24 15.08 -3.06
N GLU A 98 12.49 15.92 -2.34
CA GLU A 98 11.03 16.04 -2.52
C GLU A 98 10.68 16.46 -3.95
N MET A 99 11.30 17.52 -4.47
CA MET A 99 11.05 17.96 -5.84
C MET A 99 11.53 16.93 -6.86
N ALA A 100 12.68 16.28 -6.61
CA ALA A 100 13.14 15.20 -7.49
C ALA A 100 12.10 14.07 -7.60
N LEU A 101 11.43 13.71 -6.50
CA LEU A 101 10.36 12.70 -6.49
C LEU A 101 9.09 13.19 -7.21
N ALA A 102 8.72 14.45 -7.05
CA ALA A 102 7.55 15.02 -7.74
C ALA A 102 7.73 15.00 -9.27
N TRP A 103 8.92 15.36 -9.76
CA TRP A 103 9.26 15.23 -11.18
C TRP A 103 9.29 13.77 -11.64
N CYS A 104 9.70 12.84 -10.77
CA CYS A 104 9.58 11.42 -11.08
C CYS A 104 8.13 10.94 -11.18
N GLU A 105 7.23 11.46 -10.35
CA GLU A 105 5.79 11.17 -10.43
C GLU A 105 5.15 11.81 -11.67
N GLU A 106 5.70 12.92 -12.17
CA GLU A 106 5.28 13.51 -13.45
C GLU A 106 5.55 12.59 -14.63
N ILE A 107 6.68 11.91 -14.64
CA ILE A 107 6.98 10.87 -15.63
C ILE A 107 5.93 9.75 -15.57
N SER A 108 5.54 9.32 -14.37
CA SER A 108 4.49 8.30 -14.19
C SER A 108 3.13 8.76 -14.73
N ALA A 109 2.78 10.03 -14.53
CA ALA A 109 1.53 10.63 -15.00
C ALA A 109 1.48 10.73 -16.53
N LEU A 110 2.56 11.22 -17.15
CA LEU A 110 2.73 11.26 -18.61
C LEU A 110 2.59 9.86 -19.21
N HIS A 111 3.34 8.89 -18.68
CA HIS A 111 3.30 7.50 -19.15
C HIS A 111 1.89 6.90 -19.06
N ARG A 112 1.19 7.10 -17.95
CA ARG A 112 -0.18 6.56 -17.77
C ARG A 112 -1.21 7.28 -18.64
N SER A 113 -0.99 8.55 -18.97
CA SER A 113 -1.92 9.32 -19.81
C SER A 113 -1.96 8.81 -21.25
N CYS A 114 -0.84 8.30 -21.79
CA CYS A 114 -0.81 7.64 -23.10
C CYS A 114 -1.74 6.44 -23.18
N TYR A 115 -1.77 5.68 -22.09
CA TYR A 115 -2.61 4.50 -21.98
C TYR A 115 -4.10 4.87 -21.96
N TYR A 116 -4.49 5.98 -21.30
CA TYR A 116 -5.88 6.45 -21.31
C TYR A 116 -6.32 7.05 -22.65
N GLY A 117 -5.37 7.56 -23.44
CA GLY A 117 -5.63 8.07 -24.78
C GLY A 117 -5.74 7.00 -25.86
N SER A 118 -5.38 5.75 -25.55
CA SER A 118 -5.43 4.66 -26.52
C SER A 118 -6.87 4.29 -26.87
N PRO A 119 -7.24 4.25 -28.18
CA PRO A 119 -8.60 3.91 -28.62
C PRO A 119 -8.98 2.46 -28.29
N ASN A 120 -7.99 1.58 -28.24
CA ASN A 120 -8.11 0.27 -27.63
C ASN A 120 -7.53 0.40 -26.22
N PRO A 121 -8.36 0.58 -25.17
CA PRO A 121 -7.88 0.57 -23.80
C PRO A 121 -7.15 -0.75 -23.56
N LEU A 122 -5.82 -0.70 -23.65
CA LEU A 122 -4.94 -1.87 -23.61
C LEU A 122 -5.28 -2.62 -22.34
N HIS A 123 -5.75 -3.87 -22.40
CA HIS A 123 -6.18 -4.57 -21.18
C HIS A 123 -5.05 -4.52 -20.15
N GLY A 124 -5.22 -3.76 -19.06
CA GLY A 124 -4.18 -3.56 -18.04
C GLY A 124 -3.83 -4.83 -17.28
N PHE A 125 -4.52 -5.92 -17.62
CA PHE A 125 -4.38 -7.25 -17.05
C PHE A 125 -3.30 -8.09 -17.76
N VAL A 126 -2.79 -7.64 -18.92
CA VAL A 126 -1.59 -8.21 -19.56
C VAL A 126 -0.47 -7.16 -19.48
N PHE A 127 0.47 -7.40 -18.58
CA PHE A 127 1.51 -6.44 -18.17
C PHE A 127 2.67 -6.29 -19.17
N LEU A 128 2.48 -6.62 -20.45
CA LEU A 128 3.54 -6.72 -21.47
C LEU A 128 3.51 -5.62 -22.57
N ASP A 129 2.47 -4.77 -22.64
CA ASP A 129 2.13 -4.12 -23.92
C ASP A 129 2.67 -2.70 -24.19
N TRP A 130 3.94 -2.41 -23.89
CA TRP A 130 4.63 -1.42 -24.75
C TRP A 130 5.51 -2.15 -25.75
N ILE A 131 6.38 -3.03 -25.26
CA ILE A 131 7.42 -3.66 -26.09
C ILE A 131 6.79 -4.62 -27.10
N ASP A 132 5.71 -5.31 -26.74
CA ASP A 132 5.04 -6.25 -27.63
C ASP A 132 4.12 -5.57 -28.68
N PHE A 133 3.80 -4.28 -28.51
CA PHE A 133 2.77 -3.58 -29.32
C PHE A 133 3.28 -2.38 -30.13
N MET A 134 4.58 -2.13 -30.11
CA MET A 134 5.24 -1.46 -31.23
C MET A 134 6.27 -2.41 -31.86
N PRO A 135 5.82 -3.48 -32.56
CA PRO A 135 6.73 -4.34 -33.33
C PRO A 135 7.56 -3.54 -34.35
N ASP A 136 7.11 -2.33 -34.71
CA ASP A 136 7.77 -1.44 -35.66
C ASP A 136 8.73 -0.41 -35.03
N LEU A 137 8.82 -0.32 -33.70
CA LEU A 137 9.84 0.52 -33.10
C LEU A 137 11.18 -0.19 -33.15
N PRO A 138 12.21 0.43 -33.76
CA PRO A 138 13.54 -0.14 -33.76
C PRO A 138 13.98 -0.46 -32.32
N PRO A 139 14.56 -1.64 -32.04
CA PRO A 139 15.10 -1.99 -30.72
C PRO A 139 16.04 -0.92 -30.13
N ALA A 140 16.74 -0.18 -30.99
CA ALA A 140 17.56 0.96 -30.61
C ALA A 140 16.77 2.13 -29.97
N LEU A 141 15.50 2.34 -30.38
CA LEU A 141 14.63 3.32 -29.75
C LEU A 141 14.15 2.84 -28.39
N ILE A 142 13.79 1.56 -28.25
CA ILE A 142 13.46 0.97 -26.94
C ILE A 142 14.65 1.14 -25.98
N GLN A 143 15.89 0.92 -26.45
CA GLN A 143 17.11 1.16 -25.65
C GLN A 143 17.30 2.63 -25.26
N GLN A 144 17.03 3.58 -26.16
CA GLN A 144 17.08 5.01 -25.85
C GLN A 144 15.96 5.44 -24.90
N LEU A 145 14.78 4.83 -24.99
CA LEU A 145 13.62 5.09 -24.12
C LEU A 145 13.79 4.52 -22.72
N LEU A 146 14.42 3.35 -22.58
CA LEU A 146 14.68 2.71 -21.29
C LEU A 146 15.94 3.25 -20.59
N ARG A 147 16.81 3.99 -21.29
CA ARG A 147 18.02 4.63 -20.70
C ARG A 147 17.72 5.69 -19.64
N PRO A 148 16.78 6.63 -19.84
CA PRO A 148 16.48 7.69 -18.88
C PRO A 148 15.53 7.28 -17.74
N LEU A 149 14.99 6.05 -17.73
CA LEU A 149 13.94 5.62 -16.79
C LEU A 149 14.39 4.55 -15.76
N PRO A 150 15.32 4.85 -14.82
CA PRO A 150 15.76 3.90 -13.79
C PRO A 150 14.63 3.31 -12.95
N ARG A 151 13.55 4.08 -12.69
CA ARG A 151 12.40 3.62 -11.91
C ARG A 151 11.55 2.56 -12.62
N LEU A 152 11.41 2.64 -13.94
CA LEU A 152 10.70 1.62 -14.72
C LEU A 152 11.50 0.31 -14.83
N ARG A 153 12.84 0.39 -14.74
CA ARG A 153 13.69 -0.80 -14.63
C ARG A 153 13.34 -1.57 -13.35
N HIS A 154 13.39 -0.94 -12.18
CA HIS A 154 13.19 -1.65 -10.90
C HIS A 154 11.75 -2.17 -10.65
N LEU A 155 10.73 -1.63 -11.33
CA LEU A 155 9.33 -2.05 -11.17
C LEU A 155 8.94 -3.24 -12.09
N ARG A 156 9.64 -3.48 -13.21
CA ARG A 156 9.31 -4.55 -14.17
C ARG A 156 9.88 -5.92 -13.80
N ILE A 157 11.03 -5.94 -13.14
CA ILE A 157 11.92 -7.11 -13.12
C ILE A 157 11.52 -8.18 -12.09
N PRO A 158 11.06 -7.85 -10.86
CA PRO A 158 10.77 -8.89 -9.87
C PRO A 158 9.69 -9.89 -10.30
N ARG A 159 8.80 -9.49 -11.21
CA ARG A 159 7.67 -10.30 -11.68
C ARG A 159 8.08 -11.34 -12.74
N GLN A 160 8.92 -10.97 -13.70
CA GLN A 160 9.51 -11.92 -14.67
C GLN A 160 10.46 -12.93 -14.00
N LEU A 161 11.07 -12.55 -12.87
CA LEU A 161 11.91 -13.45 -12.08
C LEU A 161 11.13 -14.52 -11.32
N GLY A 162 9.87 -14.25 -10.95
CA GLY A 162 9.08 -15.11 -10.06
C GLY A 162 8.22 -16.17 -10.76
N GLY A 163 7.64 -15.85 -11.93
CA GLY A 163 6.59 -16.68 -12.53
C GLY A 163 7.01 -17.51 -13.76
N SER A 164 7.90 -16.99 -14.61
CA SER A 164 8.21 -17.58 -15.93
C SER A 164 9.63 -18.11 -16.07
N GLY A 165 10.46 -17.97 -15.04
CA GLY A 165 11.91 -18.12 -15.15
C GLY A 165 12.53 -17.05 -16.07
N PHE A 166 13.85 -16.92 -16.03
CA PHE A 166 14.62 -16.00 -16.88
C PHE A 166 14.47 -16.29 -18.40
N ALA A 167 13.79 -17.36 -18.79
CA ALA A 167 13.70 -17.85 -20.17
C ALA A 167 12.96 -16.91 -21.13
N ALA A 168 12.22 -15.91 -20.63
CA ALA A 168 11.47 -14.96 -21.46
C ALA A 168 12.10 -13.55 -21.53
N LEU A 169 13.31 -13.36 -21.01
CA LEU A 169 14.00 -12.07 -21.13
C LEU A 169 14.58 -11.93 -22.53
N THR A 170 14.28 -10.81 -23.20
CA THR A 170 14.98 -10.49 -24.44
C THR A 170 16.46 -10.20 -24.13
N PRO A 171 17.39 -10.46 -25.06
CA PRO A 171 18.82 -10.18 -24.86
C PRO A 171 19.09 -8.72 -24.43
N GLU A 172 18.29 -7.77 -24.90
CA GLU A 172 18.40 -6.35 -24.55
C GLU A 172 18.02 -6.10 -23.09
N LEU A 173 17.00 -6.79 -22.60
CA LEU A 173 16.61 -6.70 -21.20
C LEU A 173 17.71 -7.35 -20.36
N GLU A 174 18.15 -8.56 -20.70
CA GLU A 174 19.28 -9.21 -20.01
C GLU A 174 20.53 -8.31 -19.92
N ALA A 175 20.89 -7.62 -21.00
CA ALA A 175 22.04 -6.73 -21.04
C ALA A 175 21.93 -5.51 -20.10
N VAL A 176 20.73 -5.11 -19.69
CA VAL A 176 20.52 -4.01 -18.72
C VAL A 176 20.18 -4.50 -17.32
N LEU A 177 19.98 -5.81 -17.13
CA LEU A 177 19.64 -6.41 -15.86
C LEU A 177 20.89 -6.87 -15.11
N ASP A 178 21.14 -6.23 -13.98
CA ASP A 178 22.10 -6.69 -12.99
C ASP A 178 21.44 -7.81 -12.16
N LYS A 179 21.65 -9.07 -12.58
CA LYS A 179 21.04 -10.26 -11.94
C LYS A 179 21.41 -10.33 -10.45
N GLU A 180 22.66 -10.08 -10.09
CA GLU A 180 23.14 -10.10 -8.70
C GLU A 180 22.41 -9.04 -7.86
N ARG A 181 22.32 -7.81 -8.37
CA ARG A 181 21.59 -6.74 -7.69
C ARG A 181 20.11 -7.08 -7.53
N MET A 182 19.48 -7.69 -8.52
CA MET A 182 18.08 -8.10 -8.44
C MET A 182 17.85 -9.18 -7.40
N THR A 183 18.71 -10.21 -7.37
CA THR A 183 18.71 -11.25 -6.33
C THR A 183 18.81 -10.61 -4.95
N LYS A 184 19.76 -9.68 -4.76
CA LYS A 184 19.92 -8.94 -3.51
C LYS A 184 18.68 -8.12 -3.15
N LEU A 185 18.00 -7.50 -4.12
CA LEU A 185 16.75 -6.77 -3.88
C LEU A 185 15.62 -7.71 -3.44
N CYS A 186 15.50 -8.90 -4.02
CA CYS A 186 14.51 -9.91 -3.63
C CYS A 186 14.81 -10.52 -2.25
N GLU A 187 16.06 -10.49 -1.78
CA GLU A 187 16.45 -10.88 -0.42
C GLU A 187 16.14 -9.82 0.63
N MET A 188 15.95 -8.55 0.24
CA MET A 188 15.61 -7.50 1.20
C MET A 188 14.21 -7.73 1.80
N ARG A 189 14.02 -7.17 2.98
CA ARG A 189 12.71 -7.11 3.64
C ARG A 189 12.27 -5.65 3.80
N HIS A 190 11.00 -5.46 4.11
CA HIS A 190 10.35 -4.16 4.12
C HIS A 190 9.58 -3.93 5.42
N PRO A 191 10.19 -3.27 6.43
CA PRO A 191 11.57 -2.78 6.46
C PRO A 191 12.59 -3.91 6.67
N ASP A 192 13.83 -3.70 6.25
CA ASP A 192 14.91 -4.64 6.52
C ASP A 192 15.29 -4.58 8.01
N PRO A 193 15.26 -5.72 8.74
CA PRO A 193 15.56 -5.73 10.17
C PRO A 193 16.99 -5.29 10.49
N GLN A 194 17.95 -5.50 9.59
CA GLN A 194 19.35 -5.10 9.76
C GLN A 194 19.55 -3.60 9.52
N ALA A 195 18.77 -3.01 8.62
CA ALA A 195 18.88 -1.59 8.30
C ALA A 195 18.12 -0.70 9.31
N ALA A 196 17.04 -1.21 9.91
CA ALA A 196 16.13 -0.43 10.75
C ALA A 196 16.75 0.33 11.95
N PRO A 197 17.79 -0.15 12.67
CA PRO A 197 18.35 0.60 13.82
C PRO A 197 19.06 1.89 13.40
N ASN A 198 19.63 1.91 12.21
CA ASN A 198 20.48 3.01 11.74
C ASN A 198 19.70 4.01 10.87
N ARG A 199 18.36 3.91 10.82
CA ARG A 199 17.53 4.81 10.04
C ARG A 199 17.32 6.10 10.80
N ALA A 200 17.87 7.18 10.28
CA ALA A 200 17.58 8.53 10.71
C ALA A 200 16.60 9.20 9.74
N VAL A 201 15.81 10.15 10.24
CA VAL A 201 15.09 11.10 9.40
C VAL A 201 16.11 12.00 8.71
N THR A 202 16.26 11.83 7.40
CA THR A 202 17.16 12.63 6.56
C THR A 202 16.41 13.64 5.69
N VAL A 203 15.12 13.39 5.47
CA VAL A 203 14.21 14.27 4.72
C VAL A 203 12.89 14.37 5.50
N PRO A 204 12.75 15.29 6.48
CA PRO A 204 11.56 15.43 7.33
C PRO A 204 10.23 15.63 6.58
N GLU A 205 10.30 16.11 5.35
CA GLU A 205 9.17 16.30 4.45
C GLU A 205 8.61 14.96 3.94
N LEU A 206 9.42 13.90 3.97
CA LEU A 206 9.14 12.58 3.42
C LEU A 206 9.26 11.44 4.44
N GLN A 207 9.75 11.75 5.64
CA GLN A 207 10.06 10.81 6.70
C GLN A 207 9.65 11.38 8.05
N VAL A 208 9.25 10.52 8.97
CA VAL A 208 8.99 10.87 10.36
C VAL A 208 9.42 9.72 11.26
N HIS A 209 9.85 10.00 12.49
CA HIS A 209 10.11 8.95 13.45
C HIS A 209 8.81 8.36 13.99
N GLY A 210 8.87 7.08 14.37
CA GLY A 210 7.78 6.43 15.07
C GLY A 210 8.26 5.29 15.95
N SER A 211 7.38 4.83 16.81
CA SER A 211 7.62 3.76 17.78
C SER A 211 6.43 2.81 17.78
N TRP A 212 6.70 1.52 17.72
CA TRP A 212 5.69 0.48 17.89
C TRP A 212 5.83 -0.15 19.27
N LYS A 213 4.92 0.23 20.19
CA LYS A 213 4.89 -0.31 21.54
C LYS A 213 3.95 -1.50 21.61
N ARG A 214 4.47 -2.69 21.92
CA ARG A 214 3.62 -3.85 22.19
C ARG A 214 2.92 -3.68 23.52
N LEU A 215 1.59 -3.79 23.52
CA LEU A 215 0.77 -3.75 24.72
C LEU A 215 0.50 -5.18 25.21
N GLN A 216 0.64 -5.40 26.51
CA GLN A 216 0.43 -6.70 27.13
C GLN A 216 -0.86 -6.69 27.95
N VAL A 217 -1.80 -7.57 27.60
CA VAL A 217 -2.98 -7.84 28.41
C VAL A 217 -2.55 -8.64 29.64
N LYS A 218 -2.92 -8.18 30.83
CA LYS A 218 -2.45 -8.74 32.12
C LYS A 218 -2.91 -10.18 32.31
N THR A 219 -4.17 -10.46 32.00
CA THR A 219 -4.77 -11.79 32.14
C THR A 219 -4.82 -12.48 30.77
N PRO A 220 -4.16 -13.63 30.59
CA PRO A 220 -4.29 -14.41 29.38
C PRO A 220 -5.73 -14.96 29.23
N GLY A 221 -6.20 -15.14 28.00
CA GLY A 221 -7.56 -15.62 27.68
C GLY A 221 -8.29 -14.74 26.67
N GLY A 222 -9.37 -15.26 26.08
CA GLY A 222 -10.12 -14.59 25.02
C GLY A 222 -9.39 -14.59 23.69
N VAL A 223 -9.25 -13.42 23.03
CA VAL A 223 -8.71 -13.29 21.66
C VAL A 223 -7.16 -13.28 21.63
N THR A 224 -6.53 -14.18 22.37
CA THR A 224 -5.05 -14.18 22.52
C THR A 224 -4.32 -15.18 21.61
N GLU A 225 -5.02 -16.17 21.07
CA GLU A 225 -4.43 -17.23 20.22
C GLU A 225 -4.18 -16.81 18.76
N GLY A 226 -4.55 -15.57 18.45
CA GLY A 226 -4.38 -14.94 17.16
C GLY A 226 -5.54 -15.11 16.21
N ARG A 227 -5.75 -14.07 15.41
CA ARG A 227 -6.95 -13.93 14.58
C ARG A 227 -6.65 -13.19 13.28
N GLU A 228 -7.21 -13.68 12.19
CA GLU A 228 -7.16 -13.10 10.86
C GLU A 228 -8.57 -12.89 10.29
N ASN A 229 -8.71 -12.02 9.29
CA ASN A 229 -9.98 -11.71 8.61
C ASN A 229 -11.16 -11.41 9.55
N PHE A 230 -10.90 -10.84 10.72
CA PHE A 230 -11.93 -10.44 11.69
C PHE A 230 -12.44 -9.03 11.40
N SER A 231 -13.46 -8.61 12.13
CA SER A 231 -13.91 -7.22 12.17
C SER A 231 -13.57 -6.58 13.50
N SER A 232 -13.25 -5.30 13.50
CA SER A 232 -12.98 -4.57 14.74
C SER A 232 -13.37 -3.11 14.63
N CYS A 233 -13.63 -2.49 15.77
CA CYS A 233 -13.74 -1.04 15.91
C CYS A 233 -13.28 -0.59 17.30
N VAL A 234 -13.04 0.71 17.47
CA VAL A 234 -12.82 1.32 18.78
C VAL A 234 -13.94 2.30 19.08
N TRP A 235 -14.50 2.21 20.29
CA TRP A 235 -15.50 3.13 20.80
C TRP A 235 -15.30 3.33 22.30
N ASN A 236 -15.30 4.59 22.74
CA ASN A 236 -15.12 4.98 24.15
C ASN A 236 -13.95 4.25 24.87
N GLY A 237 -12.77 4.23 24.22
CA GLY A 237 -11.57 3.58 24.79
C GLY A 237 -11.63 2.05 24.86
N GLN A 238 -12.64 1.42 24.26
CA GLN A 238 -12.74 -0.04 24.16
C GLN A 238 -12.48 -0.51 22.74
N LEU A 239 -11.65 -1.54 22.59
CA LEU A 239 -11.45 -2.27 21.34
C LEU A 239 -12.43 -3.44 21.26
N TYR A 240 -13.26 -3.45 20.24
CA TYR A 240 -14.19 -4.54 19.92
C TYR A 240 -13.63 -5.39 18.78
N VAL A 241 -13.71 -6.72 18.91
CA VAL A 241 -13.26 -7.69 17.91
C VAL A 241 -14.34 -8.75 17.71
N ALA A 242 -14.72 -9.03 16.47
CA ALA A 242 -15.74 -10.03 16.13
C ALA A 242 -15.33 -10.87 14.92
N GLY A 243 -15.76 -12.14 14.90
CA GLY A 243 -15.56 -13.01 13.74
C GLY A 243 -14.09 -13.35 13.45
N GLY A 244 -13.75 -13.68 12.21
CA GLY A 244 -12.40 -14.08 11.82
C GLY A 244 -12.14 -15.58 12.00
N ARG A 245 -10.88 -15.97 11.86
CA ARG A 245 -10.41 -17.35 12.04
C ARG A 245 -8.99 -17.37 12.61
N GLN A 246 -8.57 -18.53 13.12
CA GLN A 246 -7.20 -18.72 13.62
C GLN A 246 -6.23 -19.14 12.50
N THR A 247 -6.68 -20.00 11.60
CA THR A 247 -5.89 -20.48 10.45
C THR A 247 -6.80 -20.66 9.24
N SER A 248 -6.23 -20.97 8.09
CA SER A 248 -6.99 -21.37 6.89
C SER A 248 -7.89 -22.58 7.11
N LEU A 249 -7.57 -23.44 8.09
CA LEU A 249 -8.35 -24.62 8.47
C LEU A 249 -9.32 -24.35 9.64
N GLY A 250 -9.43 -23.10 10.08
CA GLY A 250 -10.24 -22.70 11.23
C GLY A 250 -9.49 -22.76 12.57
N PRO A 251 -10.25 -22.77 13.70
CA PRO A 251 -11.70 -22.62 13.75
C PRO A 251 -12.18 -21.26 13.19
N TRP A 252 -13.41 -21.23 12.68
CA TRP A 252 -14.08 -20.00 12.24
C TRP A 252 -14.93 -19.45 13.37
N TYR A 253 -14.63 -18.22 13.76
CA TYR A 253 -15.27 -17.59 14.90
C TYR A 253 -16.53 -16.83 14.49
N ARG A 254 -17.52 -16.83 15.40
CA ARG A 254 -18.69 -15.92 15.37
C ARG A 254 -18.87 -15.19 16.70
N ASP A 255 -17.88 -15.31 17.57
CA ASP A 255 -17.84 -14.65 18.86
C ASP A 255 -17.54 -13.15 18.69
N MET A 256 -17.80 -12.40 19.76
CA MET A 256 -17.44 -11.00 19.87
C MET A 256 -16.81 -10.74 21.24
N TRP A 257 -15.81 -9.87 21.28
CA TRP A 257 -15.04 -9.55 22.48
C TRP A 257 -14.76 -8.07 22.58
N ALA A 258 -14.63 -7.56 23.80
CA ALA A 258 -14.20 -6.20 24.11
C ALA A 258 -12.96 -6.20 25.02
N LEU A 259 -12.10 -5.20 24.84
CA LEU A 259 -10.93 -4.93 25.68
C LEU A 259 -10.86 -3.43 26.02
N ASP A 260 -10.77 -3.11 27.31
CA ASP A 260 -10.48 -1.76 27.79
C ASP A 260 -9.01 -1.42 27.51
N LEU A 261 -8.77 -0.45 26.64
CA LEU A 261 -7.43 -0.07 26.16
C LEU A 261 -6.62 0.68 27.21
N SER A 262 -7.28 1.27 28.22
CA SER A 262 -6.60 1.97 29.32
C SER A 262 -6.11 1.01 30.39
N LYS A 263 -6.91 -0.01 30.71
CA LYS A 263 -6.63 -0.95 31.82
C LYS A 263 -5.84 -2.18 31.39
N LEU A 264 -6.08 -2.65 30.15
CA LEU A 264 -5.49 -3.86 29.56
C LEU A 264 -5.56 -5.07 30.50
N GLU A 265 -6.64 -5.22 31.26
CA GLU A 265 -6.76 -6.25 32.29
C GLU A 265 -7.09 -7.63 31.72
N LYS A 266 -8.19 -7.73 30.97
CA LYS A 266 -8.69 -8.97 30.37
C LYS A 266 -9.63 -8.68 29.22
N TRP A 267 -9.72 -9.62 28.28
CA TRP A 267 -10.79 -9.65 27.29
C TRP A 267 -12.11 -10.02 27.95
N ARG A 268 -13.20 -9.35 27.55
CA ARG A 268 -14.56 -9.62 27.99
C ARG A 268 -15.37 -10.14 26.81
N ARG A 269 -15.98 -11.32 26.97
CA ARG A 269 -16.85 -11.91 25.94
C ARG A 269 -18.17 -11.13 25.87
N LEU A 270 -18.63 -10.89 24.65
CA LEU A 270 -19.91 -10.28 24.31
C LEU A 270 -20.83 -11.33 23.66
N PRO A 271 -22.12 -11.02 23.45
CA PRO A 271 -23.01 -11.93 22.73
C PRO A 271 -22.48 -12.28 21.35
N ASP A 272 -22.52 -13.58 21.03
CA ASP A 272 -22.12 -14.08 19.71
C ASP A 272 -23.04 -13.52 18.62
N TYR A 273 -22.53 -13.43 17.40
CA TYR A 273 -23.28 -12.89 16.27
C TYR A 273 -24.49 -13.81 15.93
N PRO A 274 -25.73 -13.30 15.98
CA PRO A 274 -26.93 -14.15 16.11
C PRO A 274 -27.38 -14.79 14.80
N VAL A 275 -26.91 -14.30 13.65
CA VAL A 275 -27.30 -14.83 12.35
C VAL A 275 -26.53 -16.13 12.09
N PRO A 276 -27.18 -17.24 11.72
CA PRO A 276 -26.51 -18.47 11.29
C PRO A 276 -25.51 -18.29 10.14
N MET A 277 -24.50 -19.16 10.10
CA MET A 277 -23.44 -19.14 9.07
C MET A 277 -23.98 -19.47 7.68
N GLU A 278 -25.01 -20.30 7.59
CA GLU A 278 -25.65 -20.72 6.34
C GLU A 278 -26.29 -19.51 5.62
N MET A 279 -26.84 -18.58 6.41
CA MET A 279 -27.51 -17.39 5.91
C MET A 279 -26.54 -16.23 5.62
N SER A 280 -25.61 -15.96 6.53
CA SER A 280 -24.70 -14.80 6.40
C SER A 280 -23.37 -15.12 5.73
N GLY A 281 -23.00 -16.40 5.67
CA GLY A 281 -21.65 -16.84 5.34
C GLY A 281 -20.72 -16.86 6.56
N MET A 282 -19.46 -17.18 6.29
CA MET A 282 -18.40 -17.05 7.30
C MET A 282 -18.19 -15.57 7.62
N PHE A 283 -18.00 -15.25 8.91
CA PHE A 283 -17.72 -13.90 9.38
C PHE A 283 -16.26 -13.54 9.10
N LEU A 284 -15.91 -13.44 7.81
CA LEU A 284 -14.56 -13.18 7.32
C LEU A 284 -14.56 -11.96 6.40
N GLY A 285 -13.59 -11.06 6.60
CA GLY A 285 -13.41 -9.92 5.71
C GLY A 285 -14.55 -8.90 5.75
N TRP A 286 -15.37 -8.91 6.80
CA TRP A 286 -16.39 -7.89 7.01
C TRP A 286 -15.76 -6.68 7.71
N ASN A 287 -16.34 -5.50 7.49
CA ASN A 287 -15.92 -4.29 8.20
C ASN A 287 -16.99 -3.93 9.24
N MET A 288 -16.52 -3.45 10.37
CA MET A 288 -17.34 -2.93 11.45
C MET A 288 -17.06 -1.45 11.58
N LEU A 289 -18.09 -0.62 11.40
CA LEU A 289 -17.98 0.83 11.50
C LEU A 289 -18.84 1.35 12.63
N VAL A 290 -18.31 2.28 13.40
CA VAL A 290 -19.09 2.98 14.42
C VAL A 290 -19.93 4.07 13.76
N TYR A 291 -21.22 4.06 14.04
CA TYR A 291 -22.17 5.10 13.67
C TYR A 291 -23.03 5.41 14.88
N ARG A 292 -22.89 6.65 15.39
CA ARG A 292 -23.49 7.04 16.68
C ARG A 292 -23.02 6.07 17.77
N ASP A 293 -23.94 5.37 18.43
CA ASP A 293 -23.64 4.39 19.48
C ASP A 293 -23.76 2.94 18.98
N GLN A 294 -23.70 2.71 17.67
CA GLN A 294 -23.86 1.38 17.06
C GLN A 294 -22.67 1.01 16.18
N ALA A 295 -22.24 -0.25 16.27
CA ALA A 295 -21.33 -0.85 15.32
C ALA A 295 -22.14 -1.50 14.17
N ILE A 296 -21.98 -0.99 12.96
CA ILE A 296 -22.68 -1.43 11.75
C ILE A 296 -21.83 -2.44 10.97
N ILE A 297 -22.47 -3.50 10.49
CA ILE A 297 -21.89 -4.52 9.61
C ILE A 297 -22.78 -4.69 8.38
N PHE A 298 -22.14 -4.73 7.21
CA PHE A 298 -22.79 -5.09 5.96
C PHE A 298 -22.14 -6.34 5.37
N THR A 299 -22.96 -7.35 5.09
CA THR A 299 -22.50 -8.67 4.61
C THR A 299 -22.89 -8.95 3.16
N GLY A 300 -23.38 -7.94 2.42
CA GLY A 300 -23.95 -8.12 1.07
C GLY A 300 -25.43 -8.55 1.06
N ARG A 301 -26.06 -8.72 2.23
CA ARG A 301 -27.50 -9.02 2.34
C ARG A 301 -28.34 -7.75 2.25
N PRO A 302 -29.64 -7.83 1.89
CA PRO A 302 -30.55 -6.68 1.97
C PRO A 302 -30.92 -6.31 3.42
N THR A 303 -30.14 -6.77 4.40
CA THR A 303 -30.24 -6.45 5.82
C THR A 303 -28.90 -5.88 6.27
N VAL A 304 -28.94 -4.89 7.14
CA VAL A 304 -27.76 -4.38 7.84
C VAL A 304 -27.86 -4.80 9.29
N ASP A 305 -26.80 -5.41 9.79
CA ASP A 305 -26.71 -5.88 11.17
C ASP A 305 -26.01 -4.81 12.02
N THR A 306 -26.51 -4.61 13.23
CA THR A 306 -26.02 -3.59 14.15
C THR A 306 -25.78 -4.17 15.53
N PHE A 307 -24.69 -3.79 16.16
CA PHE A 307 -24.42 -4.07 17.56
C PHE A 307 -24.49 -2.75 18.34
N ASP A 308 -25.46 -2.64 19.24
CA ASP A 308 -25.56 -1.48 20.13
C ASP A 308 -24.42 -1.51 21.15
N LEU A 309 -23.55 -0.50 21.15
CA LEU A 309 -22.34 -0.48 21.96
C LEU A 309 -22.63 -0.10 23.42
N ARG A 310 -23.83 0.42 23.73
CA ARG A 310 -24.27 0.75 25.09
C ARG A 310 -24.98 -0.42 25.75
N SER A 311 -25.95 -1.03 25.06
CA SER A 311 -26.69 -2.19 25.59
C SER A 311 -26.00 -3.52 25.31
N GLU A 312 -25.01 -3.54 24.42
CA GLU A 312 -24.24 -4.72 24.01
C GLU A 312 -25.11 -5.81 23.39
N THR A 313 -26.10 -5.40 22.59
CA THR A 313 -27.07 -6.29 21.95
C THR A 313 -27.05 -6.17 20.44
N TRP A 314 -27.19 -7.31 19.76
CA TRP A 314 -27.37 -7.36 18.32
C TRP A 314 -28.80 -7.03 17.91
N SER A 315 -28.93 -6.35 16.78
CA SER A 315 -30.18 -6.10 16.06
C SER A 315 -29.90 -6.03 14.56
N SER A 316 -30.95 -5.91 13.75
CA SER A 316 -30.82 -5.70 12.31
C SER A 316 -31.97 -4.89 11.77
N PHE A 317 -31.76 -4.27 10.61
CA PHE A 317 -32.83 -3.61 9.88
C PHE A 317 -32.82 -3.97 8.41
N GLN A 318 -34.02 -4.09 7.84
CA GLN A 318 -34.21 -4.34 6.42
C GLN A 318 -33.88 -3.07 5.61
N THR A 319 -33.24 -3.27 4.47
CA THR A 319 -32.96 -2.23 3.47
C THR A 319 -33.65 -2.57 2.16
N THR A 320 -33.74 -1.58 1.27
CA THR A 320 -34.37 -1.71 -0.04
C THR A 320 -33.44 -1.26 -1.14
N TYR A 321 -33.62 -1.82 -2.33
CA TYR A 321 -32.91 -1.45 -3.55
C TYR A 321 -33.86 -1.61 -4.73
N VAL A 322 -33.83 -0.65 -5.65
CA VAL A 322 -34.62 -0.70 -6.90
C VAL A 322 -33.63 -0.56 -8.04
N ALA A 323 -33.47 -1.64 -8.83
CA ALA A 323 -32.56 -1.64 -9.96
C ALA A 323 -33.05 -0.69 -11.04
N THR A 324 -32.16 0.20 -11.49
CA THR A 324 -32.36 1.03 -12.69
C THR A 324 -31.90 0.28 -13.95
N PRO A 325 -32.27 0.73 -15.16
CA PRO A 325 -31.74 0.15 -16.40
C PRO A 325 -30.21 0.11 -16.46
N ALA A 326 -29.54 1.17 -15.99
CA ALA A 326 -28.09 1.24 -15.92
C ALA A 326 -27.48 0.23 -14.93
N ASP A 327 -28.23 -0.15 -13.89
CA ASP A 327 -27.78 -1.18 -12.95
C ASP A 327 -27.87 -2.58 -13.56
N ILE A 328 -28.93 -2.83 -14.33
CA ILE A 328 -29.09 -4.08 -15.07
C ILE A 328 -27.95 -4.24 -16.09
N GLU A 329 -27.61 -3.17 -16.81
CA GLU A 329 -26.45 -3.13 -17.71
C GLU A 329 -25.12 -3.36 -16.97
N ALA A 330 -25.00 -2.82 -15.75
CA ALA A 330 -23.85 -3.05 -14.87
C ALA A 330 -23.81 -4.48 -14.26
N GLY A 331 -24.76 -5.34 -14.63
CA GLY A 331 -24.78 -6.76 -14.25
C GLY A 331 -25.62 -7.08 -13.01
N VAL A 332 -26.49 -6.19 -12.56
CA VAL A 332 -27.45 -6.49 -11.49
C VAL A 332 -28.53 -7.43 -12.00
N ILE A 333 -28.66 -8.59 -11.36
CA ILE A 333 -29.63 -9.64 -11.71
C ILE A 333 -30.53 -9.91 -10.50
N GLY A 334 -31.83 -10.07 -10.72
CA GLY A 334 -32.78 -10.42 -9.66
C GLY A 334 -33.02 -9.30 -8.64
N GLY A 335 -32.77 -8.04 -9.03
CA GLY A 335 -33.08 -6.87 -8.19
C GLY A 335 -32.16 -6.65 -7.00
N TRP A 336 -31.00 -7.32 -6.92
CA TRP A 336 -30.03 -7.10 -5.84
C TRP A 336 -28.58 -7.14 -6.38
N PRO A 337 -27.72 -6.15 -6.05
CA PRO A 337 -26.42 -6.00 -6.68
C PRO A 337 -25.32 -6.92 -6.12
N TYR A 338 -25.57 -7.67 -5.05
CA TYR A 338 -24.62 -8.63 -4.48
C TYR A 338 -25.12 -10.07 -4.67
N PRO A 339 -24.72 -10.75 -5.75
CA PRO A 339 -25.13 -12.12 -6.02
C PRO A 339 -24.87 -13.08 -4.85
N GLY A 340 -25.86 -13.91 -4.56
CA GLY A 340 -25.82 -14.81 -3.40
C GLY A 340 -25.92 -14.11 -2.05
N MET A 341 -26.27 -12.82 -2.01
CA MET A 341 -26.42 -12.01 -0.81
C MET A 341 -25.16 -12.03 0.06
N ARG A 342 -23.99 -11.98 -0.59
CA ARG A 342 -22.68 -12.04 0.05
C ARG A 342 -21.78 -10.91 -0.44
N CYS A 343 -21.05 -10.31 0.48
CA CYS A 343 -20.00 -9.36 0.22
C CYS A 343 -18.95 -9.50 1.34
N ALA A 344 -17.69 -9.69 0.95
CA ALA A 344 -16.55 -9.74 1.86
C ALA A 344 -15.36 -9.03 1.22
N ASP A 345 -14.41 -8.61 2.05
CA ASP A 345 -13.21 -7.86 1.67
C ASP A 345 -13.49 -6.55 0.92
N ALA A 346 -14.72 -6.05 1.03
CA ALA A 346 -15.08 -4.72 0.56
C ALA A 346 -14.51 -3.67 1.50
N THR A 347 -14.45 -2.43 1.03
CA THR A 347 -14.23 -1.29 1.91
C THR A 347 -15.55 -0.68 2.30
N MET A 348 -15.65 -0.20 3.54
CA MET A 348 -16.82 0.51 4.04
C MET A 348 -16.39 1.85 4.65
N LYS A 349 -17.15 2.92 4.39
CA LYS A 349 -17.01 4.21 5.08
C LYS A 349 -18.36 4.86 5.33
N ILE A 350 -18.47 5.59 6.42
CA ILE A 350 -19.65 6.39 6.72
C ILE A 350 -19.28 7.86 6.55
N VAL A 351 -20.10 8.57 5.77
CA VAL A 351 -20.04 10.02 5.63
C VAL A 351 -21.44 10.54 5.94
N ASP A 352 -21.53 11.27 7.04
CA ASP A 352 -22.79 11.75 7.62
C ASP A 352 -23.75 10.56 7.86
N ASP A 353 -24.96 10.57 7.29
CA ASP A 353 -25.93 9.46 7.44
C ASP A 353 -25.89 8.48 6.26
N LYS A 354 -24.76 8.37 5.54
CA LYS A 354 -24.59 7.50 4.37
C LYS A 354 -23.45 6.50 4.53
N LEU A 355 -23.74 5.22 4.32
CA LEU A 355 -22.77 4.12 4.28
C LEU A 355 -22.36 3.86 2.83
N TYR A 356 -21.08 4.05 2.53
CA TYR A 356 -20.46 3.79 1.24
C TYR A 356 -19.75 2.44 1.27
N VAL A 357 -19.95 1.61 0.25
CA VAL A 357 -19.35 0.28 0.12
C VAL A 357 -18.71 0.13 -1.24
N PHE A 358 -17.40 -0.09 -1.28
CA PHE A 358 -16.65 -0.26 -2.54
C PHE A 358 -15.95 -1.63 -2.60
N GLY A 359 -16.13 -2.30 -3.73
CA GLY A 359 -15.39 -3.48 -4.14
C GLY A 359 -15.69 -4.72 -3.30
N GLY A 360 -14.65 -5.49 -2.98
CA GLY A 360 -14.79 -6.79 -2.34
C GLY A 360 -15.27 -7.84 -3.34
N HIS A 361 -15.54 -9.05 -2.83
CA HIS A 361 -15.96 -10.18 -3.64
C HIS A 361 -17.32 -10.72 -3.16
N HIS A 362 -18.00 -11.47 -4.02
CA HIS A 362 -19.34 -12.03 -3.75
C HIS A 362 -19.48 -13.42 -4.37
N ARG A 363 -20.66 -14.05 -4.29
CA ARG A 363 -20.82 -15.49 -4.63
C ARG A 363 -20.40 -15.84 -6.06
N THR A 364 -20.64 -14.94 -7.02
CA THR A 364 -20.38 -15.18 -8.44
C THR A 364 -19.04 -14.65 -8.95
N THR A 365 -18.21 -14.05 -8.10
CA THR A 365 -16.84 -13.70 -8.48
C THR A 365 -15.90 -13.69 -7.29
N SER A 366 -14.78 -14.40 -7.40
CA SER A 366 -13.72 -14.43 -6.39
C SER A 366 -12.63 -13.36 -6.62
N MET A 367 -12.61 -12.74 -7.81
CA MET A 367 -11.59 -11.78 -8.24
C MET A 367 -11.59 -10.47 -7.46
N GLY A 368 -12.74 -10.10 -6.92
CA GLY A 368 -13.03 -8.72 -6.53
C GLY A 368 -13.88 -8.01 -7.58
N SER A 369 -14.61 -7.00 -7.13
CA SER A 369 -15.48 -6.15 -7.94
C SER A 369 -15.05 -4.69 -7.83
N ASN A 370 -15.53 -3.82 -8.71
CA ASN A 370 -15.42 -2.36 -8.54
C ASN A 370 -16.78 -1.74 -8.23
N LEU A 371 -17.75 -2.56 -7.83
CA LEU A 371 -19.09 -2.11 -7.48
C LEU A 371 -18.99 -1.09 -6.35
N PHE A 372 -19.55 0.10 -6.58
CA PHE A 372 -19.60 1.17 -5.58
C PHE A 372 -21.04 1.52 -5.25
N MET A 373 -21.42 1.32 -3.99
CA MET A 373 -22.78 1.46 -3.49
C MET A 373 -22.83 2.50 -2.38
N VAL A 374 -24.00 3.12 -2.22
CA VAL A 374 -24.33 3.94 -1.06
C VAL A 374 -25.67 3.51 -0.47
N LEU A 375 -25.71 3.40 0.85
CA LEU A 375 -26.93 3.25 1.64
C LEU A 375 -27.17 4.54 2.40
N ASP A 376 -28.33 5.13 2.20
CA ASP A 376 -28.85 6.15 3.10
C ASP A 376 -29.39 5.47 4.37
N LEU A 377 -28.75 5.71 5.51
CA LEU A 377 -29.06 5.03 6.79
C LEU A 377 -30.39 5.48 7.38
N THR A 378 -30.89 6.65 6.97
CA THR A 378 -32.17 7.20 7.43
C THR A 378 -33.33 6.56 6.68
N THR A 379 -33.25 6.54 5.34
CA THR A 379 -34.30 6.00 4.47
C THR A 379 -34.17 4.49 4.24
N LYS A 380 -33.00 3.91 4.57
CA LYS A 380 -32.66 2.49 4.37
C LYS A 380 -32.71 2.08 2.89
N LYS A 381 -32.40 3.01 1.99
CA LYS A 381 -32.39 2.82 0.54
C LYS A 381 -30.97 2.77 0.00
N TRP A 382 -30.68 1.72 -0.77
CA TRP A 382 -29.45 1.57 -1.51
C TRP A 382 -29.54 2.21 -2.89
N ARG A 383 -28.40 2.69 -3.39
CA ARG A 383 -28.19 3.13 -4.76
C ARG A 383 -26.79 2.73 -5.23
N ARG A 384 -26.66 2.36 -6.50
CA ARG A 384 -25.34 2.23 -7.16
C ARG A 384 -24.80 3.59 -7.57
N LEU A 385 -23.52 3.83 -7.27
CA LEU A 385 -22.79 5.04 -7.65
C LEU A 385 -21.98 4.82 -8.93
N SER A 386 -21.25 3.71 -9.02
CA SER A 386 -20.37 3.39 -10.16
C SER A 386 -20.00 1.91 -10.19
N GLY A 387 -19.22 1.52 -11.21
CA GLY A 387 -18.66 0.17 -11.34
C GLY A 387 -19.70 -0.89 -11.73
N THR A 388 -19.26 -2.13 -11.79
CA THR A 388 -20.06 -3.27 -12.24
C THR A 388 -20.06 -4.40 -11.22
N VAL A 389 -21.13 -5.20 -11.23
CA VAL A 389 -21.24 -6.40 -10.37
C VAL A 389 -20.21 -7.44 -10.82
N ARG A 390 -20.06 -7.64 -12.12
CA ARG A 390 -19.09 -8.57 -12.69
C ARG A 390 -18.07 -7.82 -13.53
N VAL A 391 -16.85 -8.34 -13.54
CA VAL A 391 -15.79 -7.83 -14.41
C VAL A 391 -16.21 -8.02 -15.86
N THR A 392 -16.17 -6.94 -16.63
CA THR A 392 -16.48 -6.96 -18.06
C THR A 392 -15.24 -7.35 -18.87
N ARG A 393 -15.39 -7.57 -20.18
CA ARG A 393 -14.25 -7.82 -21.07
C ARG A 393 -13.31 -6.62 -21.13
N HIS A 394 -13.87 -5.41 -21.18
CA HIS A 394 -13.12 -4.17 -21.36
C HIS A 394 -12.81 -3.49 -20.03
N SER A 395 -11.65 -2.84 -19.94
CA SER A 395 -11.30 -2.06 -18.75
C SER A 395 -12.00 -0.70 -18.77
N ASP A 396 -12.50 -0.26 -17.62
CA ASP A 396 -12.99 1.11 -17.42
C ASP A 396 -11.97 1.89 -16.59
N TYR A 397 -11.39 2.95 -17.17
CA TYR A 397 -10.44 3.84 -16.47
C TYR A 397 -11.08 5.11 -15.92
N SER A 398 -12.40 5.26 -16.03
CA SER A 398 -13.12 6.36 -15.38
C SER A 398 -13.30 6.12 -13.88
N CYS A 399 -13.21 4.86 -13.43
CA CYS A 399 -13.35 4.47 -12.04
C CYS A 399 -12.22 3.52 -11.60
N PRO A 400 -12.08 3.24 -10.29
CA PRO A 400 -11.11 2.26 -9.82
C PRO A 400 -11.43 0.85 -10.37
N GLY A 401 -10.39 0.11 -10.76
CA GLY A 401 -10.55 -1.27 -11.24
C GLY A 401 -11.04 -2.26 -10.17
N PRO A 402 -11.54 -3.45 -10.57
CA PRO A 402 -12.11 -4.45 -9.66
C PRO A 402 -11.09 -4.96 -8.65
N ARG A 403 -11.43 -4.95 -7.36
CA ARG A 403 -10.50 -5.35 -6.30
C ARG A 403 -11.19 -5.74 -5.01
N LYS A 404 -10.47 -6.52 -4.21
CA LYS A 404 -10.77 -6.78 -2.81
C LYS A 404 -9.64 -6.30 -1.91
N SER A 405 -9.93 -6.19 -0.61
CA SER A 405 -8.95 -5.85 0.43
C SER A 405 -8.18 -4.56 0.18
N ALA A 406 -8.87 -3.57 -0.42
CA ALA A 406 -8.32 -2.24 -0.63
C ALA A 406 -8.28 -1.45 0.69
N SER A 407 -7.41 -0.45 0.75
CA SER A 407 -7.41 0.53 1.84
C SER A 407 -8.32 1.69 1.48
N SER A 408 -9.09 2.19 2.46
CA SER A 408 -9.94 3.37 2.27
C SER A 408 -10.02 4.23 3.52
N TRP A 409 -10.29 5.52 3.32
CA TRP A 409 -10.53 6.49 4.39
C TRP A 409 -11.35 7.69 3.88
N VAL A 410 -11.85 8.51 4.80
CA VAL A 410 -12.57 9.74 4.49
C VAL A 410 -11.64 10.93 4.77
N SER A 411 -11.70 11.96 3.93
CA SER A 411 -11.02 13.23 4.19
C SER A 411 -11.55 13.92 5.44
N GLN A 412 -10.76 14.81 6.03
CA GLN A 412 -11.17 15.56 7.23
C GLN A 412 -12.46 16.35 7.03
N ASP A 413 -12.57 17.00 5.87
CA ASP A 413 -13.73 17.82 5.49
C ASP A 413 -14.92 16.97 5.02
N LYS A 414 -14.80 15.63 5.04
CA LYS A 414 -15.80 14.67 4.57
C LYS A 414 -16.18 14.79 3.09
N LYS A 415 -15.50 15.63 2.30
CA LYS A 415 -15.82 15.84 0.89
C LYS A 415 -15.31 14.74 -0.02
N ARG A 416 -14.34 13.93 0.46
CA ARG A 416 -13.70 12.88 -0.33
C ARG A 416 -13.61 11.56 0.42
N ILE A 417 -13.85 10.48 -0.32
CA ILE A 417 -13.53 9.12 0.11
C ILE A 417 -12.33 8.67 -0.71
N TYR A 418 -11.24 8.37 -0.04
CA TYR A 418 -10.02 7.89 -0.66
C TYR A 418 -10.01 6.36 -0.73
N LEU A 419 -9.44 5.84 -1.81
CA LEU A 419 -9.27 4.41 -2.07
C LEU A 419 -7.87 4.17 -2.63
N ALA A 420 -7.10 3.28 -2.01
CA ALA A 420 -5.79 2.89 -2.47
C ALA A 420 -5.63 1.37 -2.42
N PHE A 421 -4.72 0.84 -3.25
CA PHE A 421 -4.24 -0.53 -3.12
C PHE A 421 -5.35 -1.59 -3.35
N GLY A 422 -5.14 -2.80 -2.84
CA GLY A 422 -6.02 -3.96 -3.00
C GLY A 422 -5.50 -4.93 -4.06
N SER A 423 -6.22 -6.04 -4.25
CA SER A 423 -5.85 -7.05 -5.24
C SER A 423 -7.02 -7.44 -6.12
N PHE A 424 -6.68 -7.76 -7.37
CA PHE A 424 -7.52 -8.48 -8.31
C PHE A 424 -7.08 -9.95 -8.31
N ASP A 425 -7.90 -10.82 -7.71
CA ASP A 425 -7.55 -12.21 -7.43
C ASP A 425 -7.79 -13.12 -8.65
N ARG A 426 -6.84 -13.05 -9.58
CA ARG A 426 -6.87 -13.80 -10.84
C ARG A 426 -6.62 -15.30 -10.64
N GLU A 427 -5.90 -15.67 -9.58
CA GLU A 427 -5.65 -17.07 -9.21
C GLU A 427 -6.95 -17.77 -8.84
N ALA A 428 -7.73 -17.16 -7.94
CA ALA A 428 -9.06 -17.66 -7.63
C ALA A 428 -9.99 -17.64 -8.85
N ALA A 429 -9.90 -16.62 -9.72
CA ALA A 429 -10.68 -16.63 -10.95
C ALA A 429 -10.34 -17.82 -11.86
N LYS A 430 -9.04 -18.12 -12.03
CA LYS A 430 -8.58 -19.25 -12.85
C LYS A 430 -9.14 -20.56 -12.31
N SER A 431 -9.11 -20.77 -10.99
CA SER A 431 -9.66 -21.99 -10.37
C SER A 431 -11.17 -22.13 -10.54
N HIS A 432 -11.89 -21.03 -10.73
CA HIS A 432 -13.35 -21.01 -10.95
C HIS A 432 -13.74 -20.83 -12.43
N ASN A 433 -12.78 -20.87 -13.36
CA ASN A 433 -12.98 -20.61 -14.79
C ASN A 433 -13.71 -19.27 -15.07
N GLU A 434 -13.36 -18.24 -14.30
CA GLU A 434 -13.85 -16.88 -14.49
C GLU A 434 -13.03 -16.11 -15.53
N LEU A 435 -13.63 -15.08 -16.12
CA LEU A 435 -12.96 -14.18 -17.06
C LEU A 435 -11.72 -13.54 -16.41
N HIS A 436 -10.63 -13.37 -17.18
CA HIS A 436 -9.35 -12.78 -16.74
C HIS A 436 -8.55 -13.60 -15.71
N GLY A 437 -8.95 -14.84 -15.42
CA GLY A 437 -8.18 -15.77 -14.58
C GLY A 437 -6.74 -15.96 -15.09
N ALA A 438 -5.79 -16.05 -14.15
CA ALA A 438 -4.36 -16.27 -14.42
C ALA A 438 -3.66 -16.88 -13.21
N ASP A 439 -2.40 -17.29 -13.39
CA ASP A 439 -1.58 -17.91 -12.33
C ASP A 439 -1.05 -16.94 -11.28
N GLU A 440 -1.28 -15.64 -11.45
CA GLU A 440 -0.85 -14.61 -10.51
C GLU A 440 -1.95 -13.60 -10.23
N ALA A 441 -2.24 -13.37 -8.96
CA ALA A 441 -3.03 -12.22 -8.54
C ALA A 441 -2.34 -10.89 -8.91
N TYR A 442 -3.14 -9.86 -9.13
CA TYR A 442 -2.66 -8.53 -9.48
C TYR A 442 -2.84 -7.55 -8.32
N GLY A 443 -1.73 -7.04 -7.79
CA GLY A 443 -1.73 -6.02 -6.74
C GLY A 443 -1.86 -4.61 -7.34
N TYR A 444 -2.84 -3.85 -6.88
CA TYR A 444 -2.98 -2.45 -7.27
C TYR A 444 -1.99 -1.55 -6.52
N GLY A 445 -1.37 -0.64 -7.26
CA GLY A 445 -0.54 0.46 -6.73
C GLY A 445 -1.09 1.83 -7.10
N ASP A 446 -2.38 1.92 -7.40
CA ASP A 446 -3.07 3.16 -7.73
C ASP A 446 -3.77 3.77 -6.51
N PHE A 447 -4.17 5.03 -6.68
CA PHE A 447 -4.78 5.85 -5.65
C PHE A 447 -5.90 6.67 -6.29
N TRP A 448 -7.07 6.66 -5.65
CA TRP A 448 -8.29 7.25 -6.15
C TRP A 448 -8.97 8.02 -5.02
N SER A 449 -9.77 9.01 -5.40
CA SER A 449 -10.75 9.60 -4.50
C SER A 449 -12.10 9.78 -5.18
N TRP A 450 -13.16 9.58 -4.43
CA TRP A 450 -14.53 9.91 -4.79
C TRP A 450 -14.90 11.24 -4.17
N HIS A 451 -15.33 12.21 -4.97
CA HIS A 451 -15.89 13.45 -4.45
C HIS A 451 -17.36 13.23 -4.09
N VAL A 452 -17.70 13.37 -2.81
CA VAL A 452 -19.03 13.02 -2.26
C VAL A 452 -20.15 13.83 -2.89
N GLU A 453 -20.00 15.16 -2.94
CA GLU A 453 -21.05 16.05 -3.48
C GLU A 453 -21.16 15.99 -5.02
N LYS A 454 -20.02 15.92 -5.72
CA LYS A 454 -19.97 15.94 -7.19
C LYS A 454 -20.21 14.56 -7.82
N GLU A 455 -20.14 13.52 -7.01
CA GLU A 455 -20.29 12.13 -7.42
C GLU A 455 -19.37 11.72 -8.59
N VAL A 456 -18.09 12.07 -8.49
CA VAL A 456 -17.09 11.75 -9.49
C VAL A 456 -15.84 11.13 -8.87
N TRP A 457 -15.30 10.13 -9.56
CA TRP A 457 -13.98 9.60 -9.27
C TRP A 457 -12.88 10.51 -9.83
N ARG A 458 -11.80 10.64 -9.08
CA ARG A 458 -10.54 11.24 -9.51
C ARG A 458 -9.41 10.29 -9.19
N ARG A 459 -8.56 10.01 -10.19
CA ARG A 459 -7.31 9.28 -9.95
C ARG A 459 -6.29 10.23 -9.34
N GLU A 460 -5.87 9.96 -8.11
CA GLU A 460 -4.94 10.78 -7.35
C GLU A 460 -3.48 10.47 -7.75
N ARG A 461 -2.59 11.42 -7.43
CA ARG A 461 -1.14 11.24 -7.58
C ARG A 461 -0.54 10.63 -6.31
N MET A 462 0.52 9.83 -6.46
CA MET A 462 1.25 9.22 -5.33
C MET A 462 2.45 10.10 -4.94
N VAL A 463 2.19 11.34 -4.53
CA VAL A 463 3.23 12.34 -4.20
C VAL A 463 3.98 11.97 -2.91
N GLY A 464 5.28 12.28 -2.86
CA GLY A 464 6.13 12.08 -1.68
C GLY A 464 6.84 10.72 -1.69
N ASN A 465 6.81 10.04 -0.53
CA ASN A 465 7.41 8.73 -0.32
C ASN A 465 6.31 7.65 -0.10
N PRO A 466 5.54 7.30 -1.13
CA PRO A 466 4.42 6.37 -1.02
C PRO A 466 4.88 4.94 -0.75
N PRO A 467 4.06 4.12 -0.07
CA PRO A 467 4.26 2.68 -0.07
C PRO A 467 4.16 2.12 -1.50
N CYS A 468 4.85 0.99 -1.75
CA CYS A 468 4.58 0.18 -2.92
C CYS A 468 3.15 -0.38 -2.92
N GLY A 469 2.66 -0.79 -4.10
CA GLY A 469 1.38 -1.47 -4.24
C GLY A 469 1.26 -2.66 -3.29
N ARG A 470 0.07 -2.90 -2.75
CA ARG A 470 -0.16 -3.93 -1.74
C ARG A 470 -1.62 -4.31 -1.66
N THR A 471 -1.93 -5.35 -0.92
CA THR A 471 -3.30 -5.74 -0.58
C THR A 471 -3.35 -6.13 0.89
N GLU A 472 -4.55 -6.12 1.47
CA GLU A 472 -4.78 -6.54 2.86
C GLU A 472 -3.91 -5.76 3.87
N ALA A 473 -3.59 -4.50 3.53
CA ALA A 473 -2.88 -3.59 4.40
C ALA A 473 -3.83 -2.99 5.43
N ALA A 474 -3.37 -2.86 6.66
CA ALA A 474 -4.13 -2.19 7.70
C ALA A 474 -4.16 -0.69 7.40
N CYS A 475 -5.33 -0.04 7.51
CA CYS A 475 -5.49 1.37 7.20
C CYS A 475 -6.48 2.04 8.15
N VAL A 476 -6.12 3.21 8.69
CA VAL A 476 -7.00 4.02 9.52
C VAL A 476 -6.76 5.51 9.28
N TYR A 477 -7.82 6.31 9.38
CA TYR A 477 -7.69 7.77 9.48
C TYR A 477 -7.66 8.17 10.94
N ASN A 478 -6.64 8.93 11.32
CA ASN A 478 -6.52 9.50 12.65
C ASN A 478 -6.96 10.97 12.61
N GLU A 479 -8.15 11.25 13.15
CA GLU A 479 -8.75 12.59 13.11
C GLU A 479 -7.95 13.64 13.91
N LYS A 480 -7.29 13.21 15.00
CA LYS A 480 -6.47 14.11 15.84
C LYS A 480 -5.19 14.52 15.13
N LEU A 481 -4.52 13.56 14.48
CA LEU A 481 -3.32 13.82 13.68
C LEU A 481 -3.63 14.41 12.30
N ARG A 482 -4.88 14.26 11.83
CA ARG A 482 -5.32 14.57 10.46
C ARG A 482 -4.50 13.83 9.39
N LYS A 483 -4.07 12.60 9.69
CA LYS A 483 -3.29 11.74 8.80
C LYS A 483 -3.98 10.40 8.60
N THR A 484 -3.77 9.80 7.44
CA THR A 484 -4.08 8.38 7.23
C THR A 484 -2.84 7.56 7.51
N ILE A 485 -2.97 6.47 8.25
CA ILE A 485 -1.89 5.56 8.61
C ILE A 485 -2.11 4.25 7.88
N VAL A 486 -1.07 3.74 7.22
CA VAL A 486 -1.05 2.43 6.55
C VAL A 486 0.06 1.58 7.12
N PHE A 487 -0.25 0.33 7.46
CA PHE A 487 0.71 -0.64 7.97
C PHE A 487 0.62 -1.98 7.23
N GLY A 488 1.79 -2.55 6.91
CA GLY A 488 1.92 -3.94 6.48
C GLY A 488 1.17 -4.23 5.17
N GLY A 489 0.51 -5.39 5.13
CA GLY A 489 -0.06 -5.96 3.90
C GLY A 489 0.96 -6.81 3.14
N TYR A 490 0.62 -7.22 1.93
CA TYR A 490 1.55 -7.91 1.05
C TYR A 490 1.35 -7.54 -0.41
N HIS A 491 2.36 -7.77 -1.24
CA HIS A 491 2.26 -7.62 -2.69
C HIS A 491 2.24 -9.02 -3.33
N PRO A 492 1.19 -9.38 -4.10
CA PRO A 492 0.99 -10.75 -4.60
C PRO A 492 1.96 -11.17 -5.71
N SER A 493 2.65 -10.22 -6.33
CA SER A 493 3.59 -10.48 -7.44
C SER A 493 4.99 -9.88 -7.22
N LEU A 494 5.34 -9.54 -5.98
CA LEU A 494 6.69 -9.08 -5.65
C LEU A 494 7.45 -10.25 -5.05
N THR A 495 8.43 -10.77 -5.76
CA THR A 495 9.17 -11.96 -5.34
C THR A 495 10.00 -11.72 -4.08
N THR A 496 9.88 -12.63 -3.12
CA THR A 496 10.79 -12.73 -1.96
C THR A 496 11.72 -13.93 -2.16
N LEU A 497 13.03 -13.71 -2.00
CA LEU A 497 14.04 -14.75 -1.98
C LEU A 497 14.57 -14.95 -0.55
N ILE A 498 14.74 -16.21 -0.15
CA ILE A 498 15.44 -16.61 1.07
C ILE A 498 16.60 -17.50 0.69
N LEU A 499 17.81 -16.94 0.72
CA LEU A 499 19.05 -17.68 0.59
C LEU A 499 19.63 -17.96 1.97
N THR A 500 19.52 -19.20 2.42
CA THR A 500 20.23 -19.69 3.62
C THR A 500 21.06 -20.91 3.24
N PRO A 501 22.23 -21.16 3.87
CA PRO A 501 23.03 -22.34 3.55
C PRO A 501 22.19 -23.62 3.63
N GLY A 502 22.10 -24.36 2.52
CA GLY A 502 21.30 -25.59 2.41
C GLY A 502 19.79 -25.39 2.21
N ARG A 503 19.30 -24.15 2.04
CA ARG A 503 17.89 -23.85 1.79
C ARG A 503 17.72 -22.56 0.98
N GLU A 504 17.36 -22.74 -0.28
CA GLU A 504 16.85 -21.68 -1.17
C GLU A 504 15.33 -21.80 -1.24
N VAL A 505 14.63 -20.70 -0.95
CA VAL A 505 13.17 -20.65 -1.10
C VAL A 505 12.77 -19.37 -1.80
N ILE A 506 11.92 -19.52 -2.82
CA ILE A 506 11.34 -18.43 -3.60
C ILE A 506 9.85 -18.36 -3.27
N PHE A 507 9.37 -17.16 -2.96
CA PHE A 507 7.94 -16.88 -2.85
C PHE A 507 7.56 -15.85 -3.92
N PRO A 508 6.47 -16.07 -4.67
CA PRO A 508 6.01 -15.12 -5.69
C PRO A 508 5.38 -13.85 -5.09
N TYR A 509 5.40 -13.70 -3.76
CA TYR A 509 4.81 -12.61 -3.02
C TYR A 509 5.74 -12.10 -1.91
N SER A 510 5.46 -10.90 -1.39
CA SER A 510 6.24 -10.27 -0.32
C SER A 510 5.33 -9.63 0.73
N TYR A 511 5.51 -9.99 2.00
CA TYR A 511 4.85 -9.31 3.11
C TYR A 511 5.60 -8.06 3.55
N PHE A 512 4.84 -7.12 4.09
CA PHE A 512 5.34 -5.85 4.60
C PHE A 512 5.10 -5.72 6.11
N ALA A 513 5.95 -4.93 6.76
CA ALA A 513 5.80 -4.46 8.14
C ALA A 513 6.21 -2.98 8.26
N ASP A 514 6.28 -2.28 7.13
CA ASP A 514 6.55 -0.85 7.08
C ASP A 514 5.29 -0.06 7.42
N THR A 515 5.49 1.17 7.87
CA THR A 515 4.43 2.10 8.26
C THR A 515 4.57 3.37 7.44
N PHE A 516 3.45 3.86 6.92
CA PHE A 516 3.39 5.10 6.15
C PHE A 516 2.26 5.97 6.67
N ILE A 517 2.44 7.28 6.51
CA ILE A 517 1.36 8.25 6.70
C ILE A 517 1.10 9.00 5.41
N TYR A 518 -0.18 9.23 5.12
CA TYR A 518 -0.61 10.19 4.11
C TYR A 518 -0.97 11.49 4.81
N ASP A 519 -0.18 12.51 4.55
CA ASP A 519 -0.31 13.85 5.08
C ASP A 519 -1.23 14.67 4.19
N MET A 520 -2.41 15.01 4.70
CA MET A 520 -3.39 15.87 4.01
C MET A 520 -3.33 17.34 4.46
N THR A 521 -2.41 17.68 5.38
CA THR A 521 -2.28 19.07 5.83
C THR A 521 -1.57 19.88 4.75
N PRO A 522 -2.16 21.01 4.31
CA PRO A 522 -1.46 21.89 3.38
C PRO A 522 -0.20 22.42 4.06
N SER A 523 0.94 22.31 3.37
CA SER A 523 2.18 22.92 3.83
C SER A 523 1.94 24.43 4.03
N PRO A 524 2.42 25.05 5.13
CA PRO A 524 2.39 26.49 5.24
C PRO A 524 3.14 27.11 4.04
N PRO A 525 2.69 28.27 3.52
CA PRO A 525 3.42 28.93 2.45
C PRO A 525 4.84 29.23 2.94
N THR A 526 5.84 28.65 2.28
CA THR A 526 7.24 29.00 2.51
C THR A 526 7.39 30.49 2.24
N SER A 527 8.03 31.23 3.16
CA SER A 527 8.23 32.69 3.18
C SER A 527 8.04 33.41 1.84
N ALA A 528 7.26 34.50 1.83
CA ALA A 528 6.84 35.28 0.66
C ALA A 528 7.97 35.75 -0.30
N ASP A 529 9.23 35.68 0.13
CA ASP A 529 10.39 36.16 -0.64
C ASP A 529 10.88 35.18 -1.73
N SER A 530 10.42 33.92 -1.78
CA SER A 530 10.84 32.95 -2.81
C SER A 530 9.80 32.79 -3.93
N ALA A 531 9.45 33.89 -4.60
CA ALA A 531 8.41 33.91 -5.65
C ALA A 531 8.73 33.08 -6.91
N SER A 532 9.90 32.43 -7.02
CA SER A 532 10.34 31.75 -8.23
C SER A 532 10.25 30.22 -8.23
N GLU A 533 10.07 29.54 -7.09
CA GLU A 533 9.99 28.08 -7.06
C GLU A 533 8.62 27.58 -6.56
N PRO A 534 7.94 26.68 -7.32
CA PRO A 534 6.65 26.15 -6.93
C PRO A 534 6.79 25.24 -5.71
N THR A 535 6.25 25.66 -4.57
CA THR A 535 6.14 24.83 -3.37
C THR A 535 5.00 23.82 -3.56
N LEU A 536 5.30 22.54 -3.41
CA LEU A 536 4.27 21.49 -3.40
C LEU A 536 3.47 21.59 -2.10
N SER A 537 2.37 22.35 -2.13
CA SER A 537 1.39 22.39 -1.03
C SER A 537 0.47 21.16 -1.02
N ALA A 538 0.74 20.16 -1.86
CA ALA A 538 -0.12 19.02 -2.08
C ALA A 538 0.01 17.99 -0.94
N PRO A 539 -1.08 17.26 -0.64
CA PRO A 539 -1.00 16.09 0.22
C PRO A 539 0.07 15.10 -0.25
N LYS A 540 0.82 14.53 0.69
CA LYS A 540 1.97 13.67 0.38
C LYS A 540 2.13 12.50 1.33
N TRP A 541 2.74 11.44 0.83
CA TRP A 541 3.10 10.29 1.63
C TRP A 541 4.43 10.50 2.34
N LYS A 542 4.51 10.08 3.61
CA LYS A 542 5.75 9.98 4.37
C LYS A 542 5.93 8.56 4.88
N GLN A 543 7.17 8.11 4.94
CA GLN A 543 7.53 6.86 5.59
C GLN A 543 7.74 7.10 7.08
N VAL A 544 7.19 6.24 7.92
CA VAL A 544 7.48 6.24 9.36
C VAL A 544 8.67 5.32 9.60
N LEU A 545 9.74 5.89 10.15
CA LEU A 545 10.98 5.20 10.48
C LEU A 545 10.92 4.75 11.93
N THR A 546 10.75 3.44 12.13
CA THR A 546 10.66 2.84 13.46
C THR A 546 11.87 1.94 13.74
N PRO A 547 12.48 2.01 14.94
CA PRO A 547 13.52 1.06 15.29
C PRO A 547 12.92 -0.34 15.47
N GLY A 548 11.81 -0.48 16.19
CA GLY A 548 11.02 -1.70 16.27
C GLY A 548 9.85 -1.73 15.30
N PHE A 549 9.38 -2.92 14.95
CA PHE A 549 8.13 -3.06 14.19
C PHE A 549 7.44 -4.41 14.47
N PRO A 550 6.09 -4.49 14.39
CA PRO A 550 5.37 -5.75 14.47
C PRO A 550 5.81 -6.70 13.34
N THR A 551 5.71 -8.02 13.56
CA THR A 551 6.02 -9.02 12.52
C THR A 551 5.28 -8.75 11.21
N TYR A 552 5.93 -8.98 10.06
CA TYR A 552 5.28 -8.89 8.75
C TYR A 552 3.98 -9.67 8.72
N ARG A 553 2.94 -9.01 8.25
CA ARG A 553 1.59 -9.55 8.25
C ARG A 553 0.69 -8.74 7.32
N CYS A 554 -0.34 -9.41 6.83
CA CYS A 554 -1.51 -8.77 6.24
C CYS A 554 -2.73 -8.97 7.15
N GLN A 555 -3.87 -8.38 6.78
CA GLN A 555 -5.16 -8.50 7.49
C GLN A 555 -5.12 -8.08 8.96
N ALA A 556 -4.09 -7.32 9.36
CA ALA A 556 -4.09 -6.64 10.64
C ALA A 556 -5.10 -5.48 10.59
N HIS A 557 -5.68 -5.14 11.73
CA HIS A 557 -6.61 -4.02 11.82
C HIS A 557 -5.97 -2.88 12.58
N LEU A 558 -5.93 -1.71 11.94
CA LEU A 558 -5.61 -0.44 12.60
C LEU A 558 -6.90 0.22 13.05
N GLN A 559 -6.90 0.73 14.27
CA GLN A 559 -8.00 1.46 14.87
C GLN A 559 -7.47 2.70 15.58
N CYS A 560 -8.16 3.82 15.43
CA CYS A 560 -7.86 5.04 16.15
C CYS A 560 -8.93 5.23 17.22
N ASP A 561 -8.51 5.47 18.46
CA ASP A 561 -9.43 5.93 19.48
C ASP A 561 -9.77 7.41 19.21
N PRO A 562 -11.04 7.75 18.88
CA PRO A 562 -11.41 9.12 18.54
C PRO A 562 -11.25 10.08 19.72
N ALA A 563 -11.30 9.59 20.97
CA ALA A 563 -11.16 10.42 22.16
C ALA A 563 -9.70 10.86 22.35
N THR A 564 -8.77 9.90 22.31
CA THR A 564 -7.36 10.13 22.65
C THR A 564 -6.45 10.36 21.43
N GLY A 565 -6.89 9.99 20.23
CA GLY A 565 -6.04 9.97 19.03
C GLY A 565 -5.01 8.85 19.01
N ARG A 566 -4.99 7.94 20.00
CA ARG A 566 -4.06 6.80 20.02
C ARG A 566 -4.42 5.81 18.93
N THR A 567 -3.42 5.31 18.23
CA THR A 567 -3.58 4.37 17.12
C THR A 567 -3.10 2.98 17.54
N TYR A 568 -3.99 2.01 17.43
CA TYR A 568 -3.76 0.63 17.83
C TYR A 568 -3.77 -0.30 16.63
N MET A 569 -2.90 -1.30 16.63
CA MET A 569 -2.93 -2.41 15.69
C MET A 569 -3.23 -3.70 16.44
N PHE A 570 -4.19 -4.47 15.95
CA PHE A 570 -4.49 -5.80 16.46
C PHE A 570 -4.45 -6.84 15.34
N GLY A 571 -4.00 -8.03 15.69
CA GLY A 571 -4.21 -9.23 14.88
C GLY A 571 -3.39 -9.31 13.59
N GLY A 572 -3.96 -10.01 12.61
CA GLY A 572 -3.41 -10.23 11.29
C GLY A 572 -2.75 -11.59 11.13
N TRP A 573 -2.16 -11.81 9.96
CA TRP A 573 -1.69 -13.12 9.54
C TRP A 573 -0.45 -13.07 8.66
N THR A 574 0.33 -14.15 8.71
CA THR A 574 1.39 -14.40 7.75
C THR A 574 1.55 -15.91 7.52
N ASN A 575 2.00 -16.28 6.33
CA ASN A 575 2.55 -17.60 6.10
C ASN A 575 3.89 -17.74 6.86
N CYS A 576 4.08 -18.76 7.72
CA CYS A 576 5.32 -18.91 8.50
C CYS A 576 6.56 -19.11 7.62
N GLN A 577 6.39 -19.31 6.31
CA GLN A 577 7.51 -19.35 5.37
C GLN A 577 8.31 -18.03 5.37
N PHE A 578 7.73 -16.93 5.91
CA PHE A 578 8.40 -15.65 6.15
C PHE A 578 9.14 -15.54 7.50
N ILE A 579 9.02 -16.54 8.38
CA ILE A 579 9.75 -16.61 9.66
C ILE A 579 10.85 -17.68 9.51
N PRO A 580 12.09 -17.29 9.17
CA PRO A 580 13.17 -18.23 8.80
C PRO A 580 13.60 -19.18 9.93
N THR A 581 13.03 -19.04 11.13
CA THR A 581 13.43 -19.81 12.32
C THR A 581 12.66 -21.12 12.50
N ARG A 582 11.74 -21.50 11.61
CA ARG A 582 10.91 -22.70 11.77
C ARG A 582 11.16 -23.74 10.68
N SER A 583 11.28 -24.99 11.12
CA SER A 583 11.43 -26.17 10.26
C SER A 583 10.15 -26.56 9.53
N LYS A 584 8.97 -26.19 10.06
CA LYS A 584 7.66 -26.52 9.47
C LYS A 584 6.97 -25.29 8.86
N LEU A 585 6.41 -25.49 7.67
CA LEU A 585 5.58 -24.51 6.96
C LEU A 585 4.18 -24.52 7.59
N MET A 586 3.95 -23.71 8.62
CA MET A 586 2.61 -23.48 9.15
C MET A 586 2.17 -22.06 8.82
N SER A 587 0.89 -21.75 8.75
CA SER A 587 0.46 -20.35 8.75
C SER A 587 0.35 -19.85 10.19
N ARG A 588 0.40 -18.54 10.41
CA ARG A 588 0.32 -17.97 11.76
C ARG A 588 -0.54 -16.72 11.77
N SER A 589 -1.61 -16.78 12.55
CA SER A 589 -2.34 -15.60 12.99
C SER A 589 -1.71 -15.01 14.24
N PHE A 590 -1.92 -13.71 14.43
CA PHE A 590 -1.39 -12.96 15.55
C PHE A 590 -2.54 -12.48 16.44
N GLY A 591 -2.30 -12.42 17.74
CA GLY A 591 -3.25 -11.93 18.76
C GLY A 591 -2.60 -10.90 19.67
N ASP A 592 -1.53 -10.26 19.17
CA ASP A 592 -0.83 -9.19 19.86
C ASP A 592 -1.50 -7.84 19.57
N LEU A 593 -1.48 -6.97 20.58
CA LEU A 593 -1.92 -5.58 20.50
C LEU A 593 -0.69 -4.68 20.49
N TRP A 594 -0.68 -3.71 19.60
CA TRP A 594 0.37 -2.72 19.47
C TRP A 594 -0.21 -1.32 19.45
N GLU A 595 0.55 -0.36 19.96
CA GLU A 595 0.28 1.07 19.86
C GLU A 595 1.35 1.71 18.96
N LEU A 596 0.92 2.50 17.99
CA LEU A 596 1.79 3.35 17.18
C LEU A 596 1.89 4.73 17.82
N ARG A 597 3.12 5.18 18.02
CA ARG A 597 3.48 6.53 18.47
C ARG A 597 4.29 7.21 17.38
N LEU A 598 4.02 8.48 17.10
CA LEU A 598 4.59 9.22 15.97
C LEU A 598 5.21 10.52 16.45
N ASP A 599 6.43 10.82 16.01
CA ASP A 599 7.17 12.03 16.36
C ASP A 599 6.57 13.27 15.68
N MET A 600 5.41 13.70 16.20
CA MET A 600 4.63 14.85 15.80
C MET A 600 3.58 15.17 16.86
N ASP A 601 3.04 16.40 16.82
CA ASP A 601 2.01 16.84 17.75
C ASP A 601 0.80 15.90 17.80
N GLY A 602 0.44 15.47 19.02
CA GLY A 602 -0.64 14.52 19.27
C GLY A 602 -0.30 13.06 18.95
N GLY A 603 0.94 12.76 18.53
CA GLY A 603 1.42 11.43 18.20
C GLY A 603 1.90 10.60 19.39
N HIS A 604 1.84 11.15 20.62
CA HIS A 604 2.21 10.49 21.88
C HIS A 604 3.66 9.97 21.90
N PHE A 605 4.58 10.70 21.25
CA PHE A 605 5.98 10.32 21.13
C PHE A 605 6.84 10.80 22.29
N GLU A 606 6.35 11.76 23.07
CA GLU A 606 6.96 12.25 24.31
C GLU A 606 7.14 11.13 25.37
N GLU A 607 6.40 10.02 25.24
CA GLU A 607 6.52 8.84 26.09
C GLU A 607 7.58 7.82 25.60
N VAL A 608 8.29 8.11 24.51
CA VAL A 608 9.21 7.16 23.84
C VAL A 608 10.64 7.47 24.21
N ASP A 609 11.31 6.52 24.86
CA ASP A 609 12.77 6.50 24.95
C ASP A 609 13.33 5.90 23.66
N PHE A 610 13.59 6.77 22.68
CA PHE A 610 14.00 6.35 21.33
C PHE A 610 15.40 5.70 21.32
N GLU A 611 16.29 6.15 22.20
CA GLU A 611 17.64 5.58 22.32
C GLU A 611 17.60 4.17 22.92
N GLU A 612 16.80 3.95 23.96
CA GLU A 612 16.58 2.60 24.49
C GLU A 612 15.93 1.71 23.42
N GLU A 613 14.86 2.20 22.78
CA GLU A 613 14.12 1.45 21.76
C GLU A 613 15.03 1.02 20.60
N ALA A 614 15.91 1.89 20.11
CA ALA A 614 16.86 1.56 19.06
C ALA A 614 17.68 0.29 19.36
N ARG A 615 17.96 0.03 20.65
CA ARG A 615 18.78 -1.09 21.14
C ARG A 615 17.97 -2.33 21.49
N VAL A 616 16.78 -2.17 22.07
CA VAL A 616 15.99 -3.28 22.62
C VAL A 616 14.81 -3.70 21.75
N ALA A 617 14.42 -2.87 20.78
CA ALA A 617 13.19 -3.12 20.05
C ALA A 617 13.25 -4.37 19.18
N LYS A 618 12.10 -5.01 19.10
CA LYS A 618 11.89 -6.17 18.24
C LYS A 618 11.68 -5.70 16.80
N ALA A 619 12.48 -6.23 15.88
CA ALA A 619 12.33 -6.00 14.45
C ALA A 619 11.56 -7.17 13.84
N GLY A 620 10.22 -7.13 13.90
CA GLY A 620 9.38 -8.21 13.40
C GLY A 620 9.60 -9.54 14.13
N PRO A 621 10.02 -10.63 13.45
CA PRO A 621 10.36 -11.89 14.12
C PRO A 621 11.76 -11.88 14.77
N TRP A 622 12.64 -10.95 14.41
CA TRP A 622 14.02 -10.90 14.89
C TRP A 622 14.17 -10.07 16.18
N GLN A 623 15.21 -10.40 16.92
CA GLN A 623 15.65 -9.69 18.11
C GLN A 623 16.94 -8.94 17.79
N ARG A 624 17.22 -7.88 18.53
CA ARG A 624 18.45 -7.09 18.37
C ARG A 624 19.46 -7.41 19.44
N CYS A 625 20.73 -7.47 19.03
CA CYS A 625 21.83 -7.57 19.97
C CYS A 625 21.99 -6.21 20.65
N PHE A 626 21.91 -6.19 21.99
CA PHE A 626 21.99 -4.95 22.76
C PHE A 626 23.31 -4.19 22.54
N ALA A 627 24.42 -4.90 22.29
CA ALA A 627 25.74 -4.29 22.15
C ALA A 627 26.08 -3.84 20.72
N CYS A 628 25.73 -4.65 19.70
CA CYS A 628 26.15 -4.38 18.31
C CYS A 628 24.99 -4.11 17.33
N ALA A 629 23.75 -4.06 17.83
CA ALA A 629 22.51 -3.83 17.08
C ALA A 629 22.20 -4.82 15.93
N SER A 630 23.02 -5.88 15.74
CA SER A 630 22.74 -6.91 14.73
C SER A 630 21.39 -7.58 14.99
N ALA A 631 20.69 -7.97 13.93
CA ALA A 631 19.37 -8.60 14.01
C ALA A 631 19.46 -10.11 13.76
N GLY A 632 18.80 -10.91 14.61
CA GLY A 632 18.82 -12.37 14.48
C GLY A 632 18.07 -13.10 15.60
N PRO A 633 18.13 -14.45 15.60
CA PRO A 633 17.52 -15.29 16.63
C PRO A 633 18.42 -15.32 17.88
N TRP A 634 18.60 -14.18 18.53
CA TRP A 634 19.54 -14.03 19.64
C TRP A 634 19.03 -14.61 20.95
N LYS A 635 19.96 -14.92 21.85
CA LYS A 635 19.63 -15.46 23.17
C LYS A 635 19.18 -14.35 24.10
N LYS A 636 18.11 -14.61 24.85
CA LYS A 636 17.62 -13.73 25.91
C LYS A 636 18.65 -13.62 27.03
N CYS A 637 18.73 -12.45 27.65
CA CYS A 637 19.42 -12.31 28.92
C CYS A 637 18.77 -13.20 29.98
N GLY A 638 19.58 -14.04 30.64
CA GLY A 638 19.15 -14.92 31.73
C GLY A 638 19.10 -14.25 33.10
N GLY A 639 19.34 -12.94 33.21
CA GLY A 639 19.30 -12.20 34.47
C GLY A 639 17.90 -11.78 34.92
N SER A 640 17.84 -10.95 35.95
CA SER A 640 16.58 -10.49 36.58
C SER A 640 15.69 -9.65 35.67
N CYS A 641 16.19 -9.19 34.51
CA CYS A 641 15.41 -8.44 33.52
C CYS A 641 14.44 -9.31 32.70
N LYS A 642 14.34 -10.63 32.98
CA LYS A 642 13.41 -11.58 32.34
C LYS A 642 13.50 -11.58 30.80
N GLY A 643 14.71 -11.40 30.27
CA GLY A 643 14.95 -11.37 28.83
C GLY A 643 14.52 -10.08 28.11
N ARG A 644 14.51 -8.92 28.81
CA ARG A 644 14.35 -7.59 28.20
C ARG A 644 15.35 -7.30 27.07
N VAL A 645 16.58 -7.82 27.19
CA VAL A 645 17.64 -7.65 26.17
C VAL A 645 18.11 -9.00 25.62
N PHE A 646 18.75 -8.95 24.46
CA PHE A 646 19.31 -10.10 23.78
C PHE A 646 20.77 -9.87 23.37
N PHE A 647 21.54 -10.95 23.28
CA PHE A 647 22.94 -10.91 22.84
C PHE A 647 23.19 -11.96 21.78
N CYS A 648 23.92 -11.59 20.71
CA CYS A 648 24.27 -12.53 19.62
C CYS A 648 25.36 -13.53 20.01
N GLY A 649 26.11 -13.26 21.09
CA GLY A 649 27.16 -14.15 21.60
C GLY A 649 27.81 -13.64 22.89
N ASN A 650 28.78 -14.40 23.40
CA ASN A 650 29.46 -14.09 24.66
C ASN A 650 30.31 -12.81 24.60
N GLY A 651 30.86 -12.45 23.44
CA GLY A 651 31.58 -11.19 23.24
C GLY A 651 30.67 -9.99 23.54
N CYS A 652 29.61 -9.85 22.75
CA CYS A 652 28.62 -8.79 22.95
C CYS A 652 27.96 -8.81 24.33
N LEU A 653 27.78 -9.99 24.95
CA LEU A 653 27.32 -10.05 26.34
C LEU A 653 28.33 -9.36 27.26
N ARG A 654 29.62 -9.69 27.19
CA ARG A 654 30.65 -9.05 28.03
C ARG A 654 30.71 -7.54 27.79
N ASP A 655 30.71 -7.12 26.53
CA ASP A 655 30.84 -5.72 26.14
C ASP A 655 29.64 -4.88 26.61
N GLY A 656 28.42 -5.39 26.41
CA GLY A 656 27.19 -4.70 26.76
C GLY A 656 26.72 -4.90 28.21
N TRP A 657 27.34 -5.81 28.99
CA TRP A 657 26.82 -6.19 30.31
C TRP A 657 26.82 -5.04 31.31
N SER A 658 27.91 -4.26 31.37
CA SER A 658 28.04 -3.15 32.32
C SER A 658 26.95 -2.10 32.10
N GLU A 659 26.75 -1.71 30.84
CA GLU A 659 25.71 -0.78 30.43
C GLU A 659 24.31 -1.35 30.66
N HIS A 660 24.04 -2.59 30.25
CA HIS A 660 22.76 -3.27 30.47
C HIS A 660 22.40 -3.34 31.96
N LYS A 661 23.38 -3.66 32.82
CA LYS A 661 23.20 -3.70 34.28
C LYS A 661 22.86 -2.32 34.84
N LYS A 662 23.48 -1.25 34.33
CA LYS A 662 23.18 0.13 34.74
C LYS A 662 21.79 0.58 34.26
N LEU A 663 21.50 0.38 32.97
CA LEU A 663 20.29 0.86 32.31
C LEU A 663 19.03 0.11 32.77
N HIS A 664 19.12 -1.22 32.90
CA HIS A 664 17.96 -2.06 33.21
C HIS A 664 17.99 -2.67 34.61
N GLN A 665 18.96 -2.25 35.44
CA GLN A 665 19.14 -2.74 36.82
C GLN A 665 19.18 -4.29 36.90
N CYS A 666 19.72 -4.93 35.86
CA CYS A 666 19.72 -6.38 35.72
C CYS A 666 20.76 -7.01 36.65
N ARG A 667 20.33 -8.00 37.42
CA ARG A 667 21.19 -8.80 38.31
C ARG A 667 21.36 -10.19 37.70
N LYS A 668 22.49 -10.83 37.97
CA LYS A 668 22.70 -12.24 37.62
C LYS A 668 21.66 -13.05 38.41
N ALA A 669 20.90 -13.88 37.70
CA ALA A 669 19.91 -14.77 38.30
C ALA A 669 20.59 -15.90 39.07
#